data_AF-A0A427XTW8-F1
#
_entry.id   AF-A0A427XTW8-F1
#
_cell.length_a   1.000
_cell.length_b   1.000
_cell.length_c   1.000
_cell.angle_alpha   90.00
_cell.angle_beta   90.00
_cell.angle_gamma   90.00
#
_symmetry.space_group_name_H-M   'P 1'
#
loop_
_entity.id
_entity.type
_entity.pdbx_description
1 polymer ?
#
loop_
_entity_poly.entity_id
_entity_poly.type
_entity_poly.pdbx_seq_one_letter_code
_entity_poly.pdbx_strand_id
1 'polypeptide(L)'
;MPPRSDDTSSEPLLPAPAEYSSEEHHPTAPLGNMGVTLSTARIIAPLSFIVDFACQVYGMSSTPNMKDIHDRYPCAFSPQPFAIAGFFGPQQILQIIWLRELFRQPNQVEKSALRYAPWYALGNGCIALWMFLWTGDRMKAANVPVVINTLTQLYYMLFLRDPSPRTYQSMLTNAVNITFTGVGILDIFHNTTAAYFPHIAPNLLTQIATVVAAPLSALSTPLLFGACIAYDLFGIAPPAKSEVQSIVHSCLILSTSFFILASWKHPRTTMDTADTKRPLSEKQAEANLPLPTSSTSQASRRTAAPWWAPLKYLIPAVLVARVALPFILPDLDLPFASTFSVSNSATHASRIGRQSSCEQAEPIYPSSFDVSAEIQGKKDKVVQWLSGAVKIPTEIFDVMGPIGEDPRWDVFYKFADYLEQAFPLVHQHLARTRVMTHALVYEWQGSDSSLKPLLLTGHQDVVPVLNATRGLWTHDPFGGEYDPSTDLIWGRGSVDDKSGTIGALSALELLLESGKFTPTRTVILALGIDEETGGKVGALNLGKWLEEKYGKDSMAMLVDEGSGMQEIWGQYFAAPAVGEKGYLDVELRVETLGGHSSVPPTHTGIGFISLLIAALEQHPHVPYLNTDSPLVTMLECAAEYTDGMSKSLRKAVFDLEDSLTSKKGKVDKKALEKVLDWWVEGSVKERVLPPGLGKAMVSTTQAVDIINGGVKVNALPEVVTAVINHRISLASSVEELQKQIASVLKPVAEKYNLALESFGTDIELDECPLMAGKPKLGKVIVSEAYNSSLNPAPVSPFTVDSAAWRLLSGTVKSVYATRPAAKLSAEEAKKEVIMAPAISTGNTDTKRYWNLTRAIYRFAYLDASGGLDGVHTVDEHMEGENFLEQVRWFMNLIVNVDESREL
;
A
#
# COMPACT_ATOMS: atom_id res chain seq x y z
N MET A 1 43.51 46.52 74.85
CA MET A 1 44.87 46.86 74.34
C MET A 1 44.81 46.94 72.81
N PRO A 2 45.66 47.73 72.14
CA PRO A 2 45.57 48.08 70.71
C PRO A 2 46.65 47.37 69.85
N PRO A 3 46.83 47.69 68.54
CA PRO A 3 45.94 48.35 67.55
C PRO A 3 45.52 47.28 66.48
N ARG A 4 45.67 47.30 65.13
CA ARG A 4 46.08 48.22 64.02
C ARG A 4 45.74 47.50 62.68
N SER A 5 45.36 48.06 61.53
CA SER A 5 44.77 49.36 61.09
C SER A 5 44.21 49.21 59.66
N ASP A 6 43.15 49.95 59.31
CA ASP A 6 43.07 51.05 58.31
C ASP A 6 43.87 50.94 56.98
N ASP A 7 43.40 51.45 55.83
CA ASP A 7 42.60 52.68 55.70
C ASP A 7 41.70 52.82 54.42
N THR A 8 40.69 53.71 54.53
CA THR A 8 39.88 54.50 53.54
C THR A 8 39.41 53.91 52.18
N SER A 9 38.12 53.99 51.74
CA SER A 9 37.14 55.09 51.50
C SER A 9 37.29 55.81 50.13
N SER A 10 36.30 56.44 49.49
CA SER A 10 34.86 56.73 49.75
C SER A 10 34.15 57.26 48.47
N GLU A 11 32.82 57.08 48.34
CA GLU A 11 31.95 57.88 47.41
C GLU A 11 31.72 59.32 47.97
N PRO A 12 31.37 60.37 47.16
CA PRO A 12 29.95 60.63 46.83
C PRO A 12 29.59 61.43 45.53
N LEU A 13 28.36 61.18 45.04
CA LEU A 13 27.34 62.04 44.38
C LEU A 13 27.63 63.50 43.87
N LEU A 14 27.33 63.71 42.56
CA LEU A 14 26.64 64.87 41.92
C LEU A 14 27.30 66.30 41.95
N PRO A 15 26.90 67.30 41.11
CA PRO A 15 25.74 67.41 40.18
C PRO A 15 26.07 67.89 38.73
N ALA A 16 25.03 68.30 37.97
CA ALA A 16 25.05 69.01 36.66
C ALA A 16 24.60 70.50 36.85
N PRO A 17 24.35 71.37 35.83
CA PRO A 17 24.42 71.23 34.35
C PRO A 17 25.07 72.42 33.58
N ALA A 18 25.03 72.40 32.24
CA ALA A 18 25.12 73.58 31.33
C ALA A 18 24.51 73.27 29.94
N GLU A 19 24.09 74.29 29.17
CA GLU A 19 23.29 74.19 27.93
C GLU A 19 24.05 74.61 26.66
N TYR A 20 23.70 74.10 25.46
CA TYR A 20 23.11 74.90 24.35
C TYR A 20 22.67 74.07 23.11
N SER A 21 21.82 74.67 22.27
CA SER A 21 21.42 74.37 20.86
C SER A 21 21.94 73.07 20.18
N SER A 22 21.13 72.11 19.72
CA SER A 22 20.03 72.13 18.73
C SER A 22 20.44 72.17 17.24
N GLU A 23 20.46 71.01 16.57
CA GLU A 23 20.04 70.85 15.16
C GLU A 23 19.64 69.38 14.88
N GLU A 24 19.24 69.04 13.66
CA GLU A 24 18.19 68.04 13.41
C GLU A 24 18.61 66.76 12.60
N HIS A 25 17.65 65.82 12.47
CA HIS A 25 17.54 64.77 11.43
C HIS A 25 18.42 63.49 11.46
N HIS A 26 17.94 62.53 12.28
CA HIS A 26 17.62 61.11 11.92
C HIS A 26 18.69 60.08 11.42
N PRO A 27 18.44 58.75 11.56
CA PRO A 27 19.50 57.73 11.65
C PRO A 27 19.47 56.63 10.57
N THR A 28 20.52 55.80 10.48
CA THR A 28 20.37 54.38 10.08
C THR A 28 21.54 53.47 10.49
N ALA A 29 21.30 52.66 11.53
CA ALA A 29 22.01 51.44 11.93
C ALA A 29 21.06 50.65 12.89
N PRO A 30 21.23 49.34 13.18
CA PRO A 30 22.38 48.48 12.91
C PRO A 30 22.08 47.09 12.28
N LEU A 31 23.12 46.39 11.82
CA LEU A 31 23.38 44.95 12.00
C LEU A 31 24.62 44.55 11.16
N GLY A 32 25.83 44.74 11.71
CA GLY A 32 27.04 44.70 10.86
C GLY A 32 28.40 44.61 11.56
N ASN A 33 28.54 43.92 12.69
CA ASN A 33 29.84 43.50 13.24
C ASN A 33 29.67 42.37 14.28
N MET A 34 29.91 41.12 13.87
CA MET A 34 29.91 39.92 14.74
C MET A 34 31.11 39.01 14.42
N GLY A 35 32.33 39.54 14.59
CA GLY A 35 33.57 38.77 14.48
C GLY A 35 34.38 38.89 15.76
N VAL A 36 35.03 37.79 16.17
CA VAL A 36 35.90 37.78 17.37
C VAL A 36 37.31 38.26 17.02
N THR A 37 38.08 38.63 18.05
CA THR A 37 39.50 38.94 17.90
C THR A 37 40.29 37.70 17.49
N LEU A 38 41.46 37.90 16.86
CA LEU A 38 42.34 36.81 16.46
C LEU A 38 42.85 35.97 17.65
N SER A 39 43.06 36.59 18.81
CA SER A 39 43.42 35.89 20.05
C SER A 39 42.28 34.99 20.53
N THR A 40 41.04 35.47 20.55
CA THR A 40 39.87 34.66 20.91
C THR A 40 39.64 33.53 19.90
N ALA A 41 39.71 33.81 18.60
CA ALA A 41 39.54 32.80 17.54
C ALA A 41 40.52 31.61 17.68
N ARG A 42 41.79 31.90 18.00
CA ARG A 42 42.86 30.91 18.25
C ARG A 42 42.65 30.05 19.48
N ILE A 43 41.74 30.42 20.37
CA ILE A 43 41.40 29.64 21.56
C ILE A 43 40.12 28.86 21.30
N ILE A 44 39.02 29.53 20.92
CA ILE A 44 37.69 28.89 20.84
C ILE A 44 37.60 27.83 19.73
N ALA A 45 38.23 28.06 18.57
CA ALA A 45 38.12 27.13 17.45
C ALA A 45 38.93 25.83 17.68
N PRO A 46 40.22 25.88 18.06
CA PRO A 46 40.96 24.66 18.40
C PRO A 46 40.40 23.92 19.63
N LEU A 47 39.97 24.64 20.68
CA LEU A 47 39.45 24.01 21.90
C LEU A 47 38.13 23.27 21.63
N SER A 48 37.20 23.88 20.91
CA SER A 48 35.92 23.24 20.56
C SER A 48 36.12 22.01 19.67
N PHE A 49 37.06 22.08 18.71
CA PHE A 49 37.44 20.93 17.87
C PHE A 49 38.02 19.77 18.70
N ILE A 50 38.90 20.06 19.67
CA ILE A 50 39.47 19.02 20.54
C ILE A 50 38.39 18.35 21.41
N VAL A 51 37.43 19.13 21.93
CA VAL A 51 36.30 18.60 22.71
C VAL A 51 35.40 17.73 21.85
N ASP A 52 35.00 18.21 20.67
CA ASP A 52 34.15 17.46 19.74
C ASP A 52 34.82 16.16 19.27
N PHE A 53 36.08 16.24 18.82
CA PHE A 53 36.85 15.06 18.42
C PHE A 53 37.00 14.03 19.55
N ALA A 54 37.23 14.48 20.79
CA ALA A 54 37.28 13.58 21.96
C ALA A 54 35.92 12.93 22.25
N CYS A 55 34.82 13.68 22.15
CA CYS A 55 33.46 13.16 22.28
C CYS A 55 33.13 12.15 21.16
N GLN A 56 33.49 12.42 19.90
CA GLN A 56 33.29 11.50 18.78
C GLN A 56 34.09 10.20 18.96
N VAL A 57 35.36 10.28 19.37
CA VAL A 57 36.18 9.09 19.67
C VAL A 57 35.55 8.28 20.81
N TYR A 58 35.13 8.93 21.90
CA TYR A 58 34.41 8.26 23.00
C TYR A 58 33.11 7.60 22.49
N GLY A 59 32.34 8.27 21.64
CA GLY A 59 31.10 7.74 21.07
C GLY A 59 31.30 6.52 20.16
N MET A 60 32.45 6.42 19.50
CA MET A 60 32.83 5.24 18.72
C MET A 60 33.41 4.09 19.58
N SER A 61 34.03 4.39 20.73
CA SER A 61 34.78 3.40 21.53
C SER A 61 34.15 3.03 22.88
N SER A 62 32.97 3.54 23.20
CA SER A 62 32.24 3.26 24.46
C SER A 62 31.35 2.02 24.33
N THR A 63 30.55 1.72 25.35
CA THR A 63 29.51 0.68 25.28
C THR A 63 28.32 1.13 26.14
N PRO A 64 27.12 1.33 25.56
CA PRO A 64 26.82 1.23 24.13
C PRO A 64 27.54 2.31 23.30
N ASN A 65 28.13 1.94 22.18
CA ASN A 65 28.70 2.90 21.21
C ASN A 65 27.60 3.47 20.29
N MET A 66 27.95 4.45 19.47
CA MET A 66 27.05 5.12 18.52
C MET A 66 26.29 4.15 17.59
N LYS A 67 26.93 3.05 17.16
CA LYS A 67 26.31 2.00 16.33
C LYS A 67 25.35 1.14 17.17
N ASP A 68 25.74 0.74 18.38
CA ASP A 68 24.88 -0.04 19.29
C ASP A 68 23.55 0.67 19.61
N ILE A 69 23.55 2.01 19.58
CA ILE A 69 22.34 2.84 19.72
C ILE A 69 21.59 2.98 18.39
N HIS A 70 22.29 3.24 17.29
CA HIS A 70 21.67 3.31 15.95
C HIS A 70 20.94 2.01 15.58
N ASP A 71 21.54 0.85 15.86
CA ASP A 71 20.95 -0.47 15.62
C ASP A 71 19.66 -0.72 16.44
N ARG A 72 19.47 -0.02 17.58
CA ARG A 72 18.23 -0.09 18.38
C ARG A 72 17.08 0.71 17.78
N TYR A 73 17.38 1.75 17.00
CA TYR A 73 16.39 2.69 16.47
C TYR A 73 16.42 2.78 14.93
N PRO A 74 16.25 1.65 14.21
CA PRO A 74 16.11 1.69 12.75
C PRO A 74 14.88 2.52 12.38
N CYS A 75 15.06 3.53 11.51
CA CYS A 75 14.02 4.47 11.15
C CYS A 75 14.13 4.87 9.67
N ALA A 76 13.14 5.64 9.18
CA ALA A 76 12.99 5.98 7.78
C ALA A 76 14.21 6.70 7.14
N PHE A 77 15.08 7.32 7.94
CA PHE A 77 16.29 8.00 7.48
C PHE A 77 17.57 7.50 8.18
N SER A 78 17.63 6.23 8.61
CA SER A 78 18.86 5.63 9.17
C SER A 78 19.97 5.50 8.11
N PRO A 79 21.11 6.20 8.24
CA PRO A 79 22.20 6.09 7.28
C PRO A 79 23.08 4.86 7.50
N GLN A 80 23.59 4.27 6.41
CA GLN A 80 24.52 3.15 6.43
C GLN A 80 25.83 3.53 7.17
N PRO A 81 26.27 2.78 8.21
CA PRO A 81 27.42 3.16 9.04
C PRO A 81 28.73 3.46 8.28
N PHE A 82 28.96 2.80 7.15
CA PHE A 82 30.16 3.02 6.33
C PHE A 82 30.14 4.33 5.54
N ALA A 83 28.96 4.85 5.20
CA ALA A 83 28.83 6.15 4.52
C ALA A 83 29.20 7.31 5.47
N ILE A 84 28.78 7.22 6.73
CA ILE A 84 29.12 8.21 7.77
C ILE A 84 30.65 8.39 7.87
N ALA A 85 31.40 7.28 7.97
CA ALA A 85 32.86 7.30 8.02
C ALA A 85 33.50 7.92 6.76
N GLY A 86 32.93 7.66 5.59
CA GLY A 86 33.40 8.21 4.30
C GLY A 86 33.21 9.72 4.15
N PHE A 87 32.21 10.31 4.80
CA PHE A 87 31.96 11.76 4.78
C PHE A 87 32.74 12.52 5.87
N PHE A 88 32.71 12.00 7.11
CA PHE A 88 33.31 12.67 8.27
C PHE A 88 34.85 12.70 8.19
N GLY A 89 35.50 11.64 7.70
CA GLY A 89 36.97 11.58 7.59
C GLY A 89 37.59 12.74 6.81
N PRO A 90 37.19 12.99 5.54
CA PRO A 90 37.64 14.14 4.76
C PRO A 90 37.25 15.49 5.38
N GLN A 91 36.07 15.57 6.02
CA GLN A 91 35.57 16.79 6.67
C GLN A 91 36.48 17.19 7.85
N GLN A 92 36.86 16.24 8.70
CA GLN A 92 37.82 16.45 9.80
C GLN A 92 39.20 16.94 9.31
N ILE A 93 39.68 16.44 8.16
CA ILE A 93 40.94 16.92 7.54
C ILE A 93 40.82 18.39 7.11
N LEU A 94 39.71 18.77 6.47
CA LEU A 94 39.45 20.17 6.08
C LEU A 94 39.38 21.11 7.28
N GLN A 95 38.76 20.68 8.39
CA GLN A 95 38.73 21.41 9.65
C GLN A 95 40.14 21.68 10.20
N ILE A 96 41.01 20.66 10.26
CA ILE A 96 42.41 20.80 10.71
C ILE A 96 43.21 21.79 9.83
N ILE A 97 43.03 21.73 8.50
CA ILE A 97 43.69 22.66 7.57
C ILE A 97 43.20 24.10 7.79
N TRP A 98 41.90 24.31 8.05
CA TRP A 98 41.36 25.63 8.37
C TRP A 98 41.85 26.17 9.71
N LEU A 99 41.88 25.34 10.76
CA LEU A 99 42.43 25.70 12.06
C LEU A 99 43.90 26.15 11.96
N ARG A 100 44.73 25.44 11.17
CA ARG A 100 46.13 25.82 10.90
C ARG A 100 46.24 27.24 10.33
N GLU A 101 45.35 27.63 9.42
CA GLU A 101 45.40 28.95 8.78
C GLU A 101 45.09 30.11 9.75
N LEU A 102 44.40 29.85 10.88
CA LEU A 102 44.21 30.84 11.96
C LEU A 102 45.53 31.21 12.67
N PHE A 103 46.57 30.37 12.60
CA PHE A 103 47.86 30.58 13.28
C PHE A 103 48.93 31.29 12.43
N ARG A 104 48.58 31.78 11.23
CA ARG A 104 49.47 32.59 10.37
C ARG A 104 49.78 33.96 10.97
N GLN A 105 50.60 34.77 10.31
CA GLN A 105 50.87 36.13 10.80
C GLN A 105 49.56 36.95 10.88
N PRO A 106 49.38 37.88 11.85
CA PRO A 106 48.08 38.53 12.07
C PRO A 106 47.52 39.32 10.89
N ASN A 107 48.39 39.83 10.02
CA ASN A 107 48.08 40.50 8.76
C ASN A 107 47.67 39.54 7.61
N GLN A 108 47.79 38.22 7.81
CA GLN A 108 47.43 37.18 6.85
C GLN A 108 46.12 36.44 7.21
N VAL A 109 45.47 36.78 8.33
CA VAL A 109 44.21 36.14 8.75
C VAL A 109 43.02 37.03 8.42
N GLU A 110 42.14 36.53 7.57
CA GLU A 110 40.98 37.26 7.07
C GLU A 110 39.85 37.41 8.10
N LYS A 111 39.11 38.51 7.97
CA LYS A 111 37.88 38.77 8.74
C LYS A 111 36.79 37.72 8.49
N SER A 112 36.81 37.05 7.34
CA SER A 112 35.91 35.93 6.99
C SER A 112 36.02 34.78 8.00
N ALA A 113 37.25 34.32 8.27
CA ALA A 113 37.55 33.27 9.24
C ALA A 113 37.27 33.72 10.69
N LEU A 114 37.64 34.94 11.06
CA LEU A 114 37.38 35.51 12.39
C LEU A 114 35.88 35.67 12.70
N ARG A 115 35.05 35.87 11.66
CA ARG A 115 33.59 35.92 11.79
C ARG A 115 32.95 34.52 11.81
N TYR A 116 33.61 33.50 11.26
CA TYR A 116 33.12 32.11 11.33
C TYR A 116 33.48 31.39 12.63
N ALA A 117 34.62 31.71 13.26
CA ALA A 117 35.12 31.01 14.45
C ALA A 117 34.10 30.79 15.60
N PRO A 118 33.16 31.72 15.91
CA PRO A 118 32.12 31.46 16.91
C PRO A 118 31.07 30.43 16.47
N TRP A 119 30.70 30.43 15.18
CA TRP A 119 29.72 29.49 14.59
C TRP A 119 30.29 28.09 14.46
N TYR A 120 31.57 28.00 14.12
CA TYR A 120 32.36 26.76 14.17
C TYR A 120 32.40 26.19 15.59
N ALA A 121 32.72 27.02 16.59
CA ALA A 121 32.78 26.57 17.98
C ALA A 121 31.41 26.15 18.55
N LEU A 122 30.33 26.83 18.14
CA LEU A 122 28.95 26.44 18.47
C LEU A 122 28.58 25.08 17.83
N GLY A 123 28.91 24.86 16.56
CA GLY A 123 28.65 23.60 15.87
C GLY A 123 29.34 22.41 16.54
N ASN A 124 30.65 22.50 16.76
CA ASN A 124 31.44 21.52 17.51
C ASN A 124 30.84 21.24 18.90
N GLY A 125 30.44 22.28 19.64
CA GLY A 125 29.80 22.13 20.96
C GLY A 125 28.45 21.42 20.91
N CYS A 126 27.68 21.60 19.83
CA CYS A 126 26.43 20.89 19.61
C CYS A 126 26.66 19.41 19.26
N ILE A 127 27.64 19.08 18.41
CA ILE A 127 27.97 17.68 18.07
C ILE A 127 28.50 16.93 19.30
N ALA A 128 29.37 17.57 20.10
CA ALA A 128 29.85 17.02 21.37
C ALA A 128 28.71 16.70 22.35
N LEU A 129 27.75 17.62 22.50
CA LEU A 129 26.58 17.42 23.36
C LEU A 129 25.61 16.37 22.81
N TRP A 130 25.38 16.36 21.49
CA TRP A 130 24.61 15.31 20.81
C TRP A 130 25.19 13.94 21.09
N MET A 131 26.50 13.74 20.92
CA MET A 131 27.16 12.45 21.09
C MET A 131 26.99 11.88 22.51
N PHE A 132 27.04 12.73 23.54
CA PHE A 132 26.79 12.34 24.92
C PHE A 132 25.31 11.96 25.18
N LEU A 133 24.37 12.69 24.58
CA LEU A 133 22.93 12.40 24.71
C LEU A 133 22.49 11.19 23.88
N TRP A 134 23.15 10.93 22.75
CA TRP A 134 22.93 9.77 21.88
C TRP A 134 23.42 8.49 22.56
N THR A 135 24.70 8.44 22.97
CA THR A 135 25.27 7.28 23.69
C THR A 135 24.63 7.06 25.07
N GLY A 136 24.10 8.12 25.69
CA GLY A 136 23.29 8.06 26.91
C GLY A 136 21.83 7.58 26.71
N ASP A 137 21.45 7.16 25.50
CA ASP A 137 20.14 6.62 25.13
C ASP A 137 18.97 7.62 25.31
N ARG A 138 19.17 8.90 24.94
CA ARG A 138 18.21 10.00 25.14
C ARG A 138 17.80 10.68 23.84
N MET A 139 17.30 9.92 22.86
CA MET A 139 17.04 10.39 21.48
C MET A 139 16.33 11.76 21.38
N LYS A 140 15.22 11.98 22.12
CA LYS A 140 14.50 13.27 22.12
C LYS A 140 15.32 14.45 22.65
N ALA A 141 16.20 14.22 23.62
CA ALA A 141 17.13 15.24 24.09
C ALA A 141 18.30 15.44 23.11
N ALA A 142 18.78 14.36 22.49
CA ALA A 142 19.83 14.38 21.48
C ALA A 142 19.40 15.14 20.20
N ASN A 143 18.11 15.20 19.86
CA ASN A 143 17.66 15.98 18.70
C ASN A 143 17.79 17.50 18.88
N VAL A 144 17.74 18.01 20.12
CA VAL A 144 17.83 19.46 20.41
C VAL A 144 19.14 20.09 19.91
N PRO A 145 20.35 19.61 20.28
CA PRO A 145 21.59 20.18 19.75
C PRO A 145 21.77 19.99 18.24
N VAL A 146 21.22 18.92 17.65
CA VAL A 146 21.25 18.72 16.18
C VAL A 146 20.41 19.76 15.46
N VAL A 147 19.20 20.06 15.92
CA VAL A 147 18.38 21.15 15.37
C VAL A 147 19.09 22.50 15.50
N ILE A 148 19.73 22.78 16.65
CA ILE A 148 20.49 24.02 16.87
C ILE A 148 21.70 24.13 15.92
N ASN A 149 22.51 23.07 15.77
CA ASN A 149 23.63 23.04 14.83
C ASN A 149 23.14 23.30 13.39
N THR A 150 22.15 22.54 12.96
CA THR A 150 21.65 22.57 11.58
C THR A 150 21.13 23.95 11.19
N LEU A 151 20.27 24.55 12.03
CA LEU A 151 19.72 25.87 11.78
C LEU A 151 20.79 26.98 11.82
N THR A 152 21.79 26.88 12.70
CA THR A 152 22.85 27.90 12.80
C THR A 152 23.88 27.82 11.67
N GLN A 153 24.25 26.63 11.22
CA GLN A 153 25.12 26.47 10.04
C GLN A 153 24.40 26.86 8.74
N LEU A 154 23.12 26.48 8.58
CA LEU A 154 22.27 26.94 7.47
C LEU A 154 22.17 28.47 7.44
N TYR A 155 21.91 29.10 8.58
CA TYR A 155 21.83 30.56 8.69
C TYR A 155 23.16 31.22 8.27
N TYR A 156 24.30 30.70 8.74
CA TYR A 156 25.60 31.22 8.30
C TYR A 156 25.80 31.00 6.79
N MET A 157 25.51 29.81 6.25
CA MET A 157 25.71 29.46 4.84
C MET A 157 24.88 30.31 3.87
N LEU A 158 23.64 30.64 4.25
CA LEU A 158 22.67 31.37 3.43
C LEU A 158 22.83 32.89 3.53
N PHE A 159 23.05 33.44 4.73
CA PHE A 159 22.94 34.88 4.99
C PHE A 159 24.26 35.57 5.33
N LEU A 160 25.26 34.85 5.84
CA LEU A 160 26.52 35.44 6.31
C LEU A 160 27.69 35.13 5.37
N ARG A 161 27.84 33.87 4.95
CA ARG A 161 28.93 33.30 4.13
C ARG A 161 29.29 34.20 2.94
N ASP A 162 30.58 34.27 2.61
CA ASP A 162 31.06 35.01 1.44
C ASP A 162 30.45 34.39 0.16
N PRO A 163 29.62 35.11 -0.63
CA PRO A 163 28.98 34.54 -1.81
C PRO A 163 29.93 34.47 -3.02
N SER A 164 31.15 35.02 -2.93
CA SER A 164 32.12 35.05 -4.05
C SER A 164 33.56 35.07 -3.52
N PRO A 165 34.00 34.00 -2.82
CA PRO A 165 35.32 33.94 -2.20
C PRO A 165 36.44 34.01 -3.24
N ARG A 166 37.29 35.04 -3.14
CA ARG A 166 38.39 35.30 -4.09
C ARG A 166 39.77 34.88 -3.59
N THR A 167 39.83 34.35 -2.38
CA THR A 167 41.07 34.08 -1.64
C THR A 167 41.03 32.68 -1.04
N TYR A 168 42.21 32.07 -0.87
CA TYR A 168 42.35 30.72 -0.30
C TYR A 168 41.65 30.58 1.06
N GLN A 169 41.78 31.57 1.96
CA GLN A 169 41.20 31.45 3.30
C GLN A 169 39.68 31.69 3.32
N SER A 170 39.13 32.58 2.48
CA SER A 170 37.66 32.69 2.31
C SER A 170 37.09 31.41 1.67
N MET A 171 37.74 30.86 0.64
CA MET A 171 37.34 29.59 0.01
C MET A 171 37.34 28.44 1.01
N LEU A 172 38.38 28.32 1.84
CA LEU A 172 38.51 27.27 2.86
C LEU A 172 37.49 27.44 3.99
N THR A 173 37.26 28.68 4.46
CA THR A 173 36.23 28.99 5.48
C THR A 173 34.83 28.63 4.97
N ASN A 174 34.55 28.95 3.71
CA ASN A 174 33.31 28.57 3.05
C ASN A 174 33.17 27.05 2.89
N ALA A 175 34.26 26.34 2.54
CA ALA A 175 34.24 24.89 2.39
C ALA A 175 33.93 24.19 3.72
N VAL A 176 34.55 24.62 4.83
CA VAL A 176 34.26 24.07 6.17
C VAL A 176 32.81 24.34 6.58
N ASN A 177 32.29 25.57 6.41
CA ASN A 177 30.88 25.84 6.72
C ASN A 177 29.91 25.02 5.84
N ILE A 178 30.18 24.86 4.55
CA ILE A 178 29.33 24.08 3.64
C ILE A 178 29.27 22.60 4.07
N THR A 179 30.41 21.98 4.39
CA THR A 179 30.41 20.57 4.84
C THR A 179 29.80 20.41 6.23
N PHE A 180 29.98 21.36 7.15
CA PHE A 180 29.26 21.40 8.43
C PHE A 180 27.74 21.52 8.26
N THR A 181 27.29 22.25 7.23
CA THR A 181 25.86 22.42 6.92
C THR A 181 25.26 21.15 6.29
N GLY A 182 26.04 20.40 5.49
CA GLY A 182 25.64 19.09 4.98
C GLY A 182 25.41 18.08 6.11
N VAL A 183 26.40 17.91 6.99
CA VAL A 183 26.31 17.04 8.19
C VAL A 183 25.02 17.31 8.99
N GLY A 184 24.72 18.58 9.29
CA GLY A 184 23.49 18.92 10.02
C GLY A 184 22.20 18.48 9.32
N ILE A 185 22.16 18.48 7.98
CA ILE A 185 20.96 18.05 7.22
C ILE A 185 20.82 16.53 7.23
N LEU A 186 21.92 15.77 7.17
CA LEU A 186 21.89 14.33 7.44
C LEU A 186 21.39 14.05 8.87
N ASP A 187 22.00 14.72 9.86
CA ASP A 187 21.71 14.53 11.28
C ASP A 187 20.25 14.88 11.62
N ILE A 188 19.70 15.98 11.10
CA ILE A 188 18.33 16.40 11.46
C ILE A 188 17.27 15.42 10.96
N PHE A 189 17.44 14.81 9.78
CA PHE A 189 16.52 13.78 9.30
C PHE A 189 16.66 12.50 10.12
N HIS A 190 17.88 11.96 10.24
CA HIS A 190 18.16 10.73 10.98
C HIS A 190 17.73 10.82 12.45
N ASN A 191 18.17 11.85 13.18
CA ASN A 191 17.96 12.01 14.61
C ASN A 191 16.51 12.39 14.93
N THR A 192 15.83 13.19 14.09
CA THR A 192 14.38 13.45 14.29
C THR A 192 13.57 12.17 14.08
N THR A 193 13.86 11.34 13.07
CA THR A 193 13.13 10.07 12.92
C THR A 193 13.49 9.03 13.96
N ALA A 194 14.74 8.96 14.45
CA ALA A 194 15.09 8.11 15.59
C ALA A 194 14.38 8.56 16.89
N ALA A 195 14.22 9.87 17.10
CA ALA A 195 13.65 10.43 18.33
C ALA A 195 12.10 10.41 18.40
N TYR A 196 11.41 10.46 17.26
CA TYR A 196 9.94 10.58 17.22
C TYR A 196 9.24 9.49 16.38
N PHE A 197 9.97 8.80 15.49
CA PHE A 197 9.44 7.80 14.56
C PHE A 197 10.30 6.51 14.49
N PRO A 198 10.76 5.95 15.63
CA PRO A 198 11.59 4.74 15.62
C PRO A 198 10.82 3.52 15.11
N HIS A 199 11.53 2.56 14.53
CA HIS A 199 11.01 1.33 13.90
C HIS A 199 10.12 1.54 12.67
N ILE A 200 9.82 2.78 12.27
CA ILE A 200 9.05 3.08 11.06
C ILE A 200 9.98 3.01 9.83
N ALA A 201 9.78 2.00 8.98
CA ALA A 201 10.48 1.85 7.71
C ALA A 201 10.10 2.97 6.71
N PRO A 202 11.00 3.36 5.79
CA PRO A 202 10.69 4.39 4.81
C PRO A 202 9.67 3.87 3.79
N ASN A 203 8.45 4.41 3.83
CA ASN A 203 7.41 4.09 2.85
C ASN A 203 7.78 4.63 1.45
N LEU A 204 7.06 4.19 0.41
CA LEU A 204 7.36 4.55 -0.98
C LEU A 204 7.33 6.07 -1.25
N LEU A 205 6.46 6.83 -0.57
CA LEU A 205 6.43 8.30 -0.70
C LEU A 205 7.67 8.93 -0.07
N THR A 206 8.11 8.46 1.11
CA THR A 206 9.37 8.87 1.73
C THR A 206 10.57 8.54 0.84
N GLN A 207 10.60 7.34 0.24
CA GLN A 207 11.66 6.95 -0.69
C GLN A 207 11.67 7.84 -1.95
N ILE A 208 10.52 8.06 -2.60
CA ILE A 208 10.41 8.92 -3.78
C ILE A 208 10.76 10.37 -3.44
N ALA A 209 10.30 10.92 -2.32
CA ALA A 209 10.67 12.26 -1.86
C ALA A 209 12.19 12.37 -1.66
N THR A 210 12.80 11.36 -1.02
CA THR A 210 14.26 11.27 -0.79
C THR A 210 15.05 11.07 -2.10
N VAL A 211 14.46 10.49 -3.14
CA VAL A 211 15.09 10.31 -4.47
C VAL A 211 14.85 11.50 -5.42
N VAL A 212 13.80 12.30 -5.21
CA VAL A 212 13.40 13.39 -6.13
C VAL A 212 13.71 14.79 -5.59
N ALA A 213 13.36 15.09 -4.33
CA ALA A 213 13.72 16.38 -3.71
C ALA A 213 15.24 16.55 -3.60
N ALA A 214 15.96 15.42 -3.56
CA ALA A 214 17.40 15.27 -3.59
C ALA A 214 18.11 15.90 -4.81
N PRO A 215 18.00 15.36 -6.06
CA PRO A 215 18.57 16.02 -7.23
C PRO A 215 18.08 17.46 -7.40
N LEU A 216 16.81 17.76 -7.09
CA LEU A 216 16.27 19.12 -7.19
C LEU A 216 16.96 20.09 -6.22
N SER A 217 17.26 19.65 -4.99
CA SER A 217 18.03 20.44 -4.01
C SER A 217 19.49 20.58 -4.42
N ALA A 218 20.12 19.53 -4.94
CA ALA A 218 21.50 19.59 -5.44
C ALA A 218 21.63 20.51 -6.68
N LEU A 219 20.63 20.54 -7.56
CA LEU A 219 20.57 21.40 -8.75
C LEU A 219 20.25 22.87 -8.42
N SER A 220 19.62 23.15 -7.27
CA SER A 220 19.22 24.50 -6.85
C SER A 220 20.19 25.17 -5.87
N THR A 221 21.33 24.56 -5.58
CA THR A 221 22.29 25.02 -4.56
C THR A 221 23.74 25.07 -5.05
N PRO A 222 24.68 25.71 -4.32
CA PRO A 222 26.08 25.77 -4.71
C PRO A 222 26.70 24.37 -4.82
N LEU A 223 27.48 24.13 -5.88
CA LEU A 223 28.02 22.83 -6.30
C LEU A 223 28.58 21.94 -5.17
N LEU A 224 29.36 22.51 -4.24
CA LEU A 224 29.92 21.76 -3.10
C LEU A 224 28.84 21.32 -2.09
N PHE A 225 27.82 22.14 -1.85
CA PHE A 225 26.71 21.81 -0.95
C PHE A 225 25.77 20.78 -1.59
N GLY A 226 25.46 20.94 -2.89
CA GLY A 226 24.72 19.93 -3.64
C GLY A 226 25.42 18.57 -3.66
N ALA A 227 26.75 18.55 -3.69
CA ALA A 227 27.56 17.33 -3.57
C ALA A 227 27.54 16.73 -2.15
N CYS A 228 27.49 17.55 -1.08
CA CYS A 228 27.26 17.06 0.28
C CYS A 228 25.91 16.34 0.38
N ILE A 229 24.83 17.06 0.03
CA ILE A 229 23.46 16.52 0.05
C ILE A 229 23.38 15.20 -0.72
N ALA A 230 23.89 15.16 -1.96
CA ALA A 230 23.90 13.95 -2.79
C ALA A 230 24.65 12.76 -2.15
N TYR A 231 25.68 13.01 -1.32
CA TYR A 231 26.39 11.98 -0.57
C TYR A 231 25.59 11.52 0.66
N ASP A 232 25.04 12.46 1.43
CA ASP A 232 24.23 12.19 2.64
C ASP A 232 23.05 11.26 2.30
N LEU A 233 22.42 11.49 1.14
CA LEU A 233 21.31 10.71 0.60
C LEU A 233 21.71 9.32 0.09
N PHE A 234 22.92 9.17 -0.47
CA PHE A 234 23.48 7.84 -0.75
C PHE A 234 23.71 7.07 0.56
N GLY A 235 24.09 7.76 1.64
CA GLY A 235 24.16 7.18 2.98
C GLY A 235 22.82 6.67 3.50
N ILE A 236 21.71 7.38 3.26
CA ILE A 236 20.35 7.01 3.69
C ILE A 236 19.71 5.92 2.79
N ALA A 237 20.21 5.69 1.58
CA ALA A 237 19.59 4.77 0.63
C ALA A 237 19.54 3.32 1.19
N PRO A 238 18.40 2.62 1.12
CA PRO A 238 18.31 1.23 1.54
C PRO A 238 19.18 0.33 0.64
N PRO A 239 19.85 -0.70 1.19
CA PRO A 239 20.76 -1.55 0.43
C PRO A 239 20.03 -2.24 -0.73
N ALA A 240 20.65 -2.21 -1.91
CA ALA A 240 20.07 -2.75 -3.14
C ALA A 240 19.71 -4.24 -3.03
N LYS A 241 18.44 -4.58 -3.27
CA LYS A 241 17.91 -5.96 -3.27
C LYS A 241 17.69 -6.52 -4.68
N SER A 242 18.01 -5.76 -5.74
CA SER A 242 17.84 -6.18 -7.14
C SER A 242 18.93 -5.64 -8.07
N GLU A 243 19.15 -6.28 -9.21
CA GLU A 243 20.10 -5.81 -10.23
C GLU A 243 19.75 -4.41 -10.74
N VAL A 244 18.46 -4.09 -10.93
CA VAL A 244 18.02 -2.75 -11.35
C VAL A 244 18.41 -1.70 -10.30
N GLN A 245 18.24 -1.99 -9.00
CA GLN A 245 18.74 -1.10 -7.94
C GLN A 245 20.27 -1.01 -7.95
N SER A 246 21.00 -2.10 -8.25
CA SER A 246 22.46 -2.09 -8.36
C SER A 246 22.97 -1.27 -9.55
N ILE A 247 22.27 -1.31 -10.69
CA ILE A 247 22.51 -0.47 -11.86
C ILE A 247 22.25 1.00 -11.53
N VAL A 248 21.13 1.32 -10.86
CA VAL A 248 20.82 2.69 -10.42
C VAL A 248 21.86 3.21 -9.42
N HIS A 249 22.30 2.40 -8.46
CA HIS A 249 23.41 2.74 -7.56
C HIS A 249 24.72 2.96 -8.32
N SER A 250 25.03 2.12 -9.31
CA SER A 250 26.23 2.27 -10.16
C SER A 250 26.19 3.56 -10.99
N CYS A 251 25.03 3.92 -11.54
CA CYS A 251 24.82 5.19 -12.23
C CYS A 251 24.89 6.41 -11.28
N LEU A 252 24.44 6.29 -10.03
CA LEU A 252 24.59 7.32 -9.00
C LEU A 252 26.05 7.50 -8.58
N ILE A 253 26.81 6.42 -8.39
CA ILE A 253 28.25 6.43 -8.10
C ILE A 253 29.03 7.05 -9.28
N LEU A 254 28.71 6.65 -10.52
CA LEU A 254 29.35 7.20 -11.72
C LEU A 254 29.03 8.69 -11.90
N SER A 255 27.77 9.10 -11.74
CA SER A 255 27.38 10.50 -11.92
C SER A 255 27.91 11.43 -10.82
N THR A 256 27.83 11.04 -9.54
CA THR A 256 28.47 11.80 -8.45
C THR A 256 29.98 11.90 -8.63
N SER A 257 30.66 10.81 -9.01
CA SER A 257 32.08 10.83 -9.37
C SER A 257 32.37 11.78 -10.54
N PHE A 258 31.50 11.81 -11.57
CA PHE A 258 31.64 12.72 -12.71
C PHE A 258 31.45 14.19 -12.31
N PHE A 259 30.50 14.50 -11.43
CA PHE A 259 30.28 15.84 -10.87
C PHE A 259 31.47 16.30 -10.00
N ILE A 260 32.04 15.41 -9.18
CA ILE A 260 33.24 15.69 -8.38
C ILE A 260 34.45 15.95 -9.31
N LEU A 261 34.65 15.12 -10.34
CA LEU A 261 35.73 15.30 -11.32
C LEU A 261 35.54 16.56 -12.20
N ALA A 262 34.30 16.92 -12.53
CA ALA A 262 33.98 18.17 -13.23
C ALA A 262 34.29 19.39 -12.34
N SER A 263 33.94 19.32 -11.06
CA SER A 263 34.30 20.34 -10.04
C SER A 263 35.82 20.53 -9.94
N TRP A 264 36.59 19.46 -10.09
CA TRP A 264 38.06 19.48 -10.02
C TRP A 264 38.75 19.96 -11.32
N LYS A 265 38.03 20.01 -12.45
CA LYS A 265 38.61 20.37 -13.77
C LYS A 265 38.57 21.86 -14.12
N HIS A 266 37.92 22.72 -13.33
CA HIS A 266 37.84 24.17 -13.57
C HIS A 266 38.71 25.11 -12.68
N PRO A 267 39.97 24.79 -12.31
CA PRO A 267 40.94 25.77 -11.82
C PRO A 267 41.86 26.29 -12.94
N ARG A 268 41.37 27.23 -13.79
CA ARG A 268 42.17 28.06 -14.72
C ARG A 268 41.35 29.32 -15.10
N THR A 269 41.59 30.47 -14.46
CA THR A 269 42.60 31.50 -14.79
C THR A 269 42.23 32.43 -15.96
N THR A 270 41.72 33.61 -15.61
CA THR A 270 41.88 34.85 -16.38
C THR A 270 42.34 35.95 -15.43
N MET A 271 43.66 36.01 -15.18
CA MET A 271 44.29 37.26 -14.68
C MET A 271 44.73 38.04 -15.92
N ASP A 272 44.27 39.27 -16.06
CA ASP A 272 44.83 40.20 -17.02
C ASP A 272 46.24 40.63 -16.57
N THR A 273 47.23 40.45 -17.44
CA THR A 273 48.55 41.06 -17.31
C THR A 273 48.97 41.65 -18.66
N ALA A 274 48.74 42.95 -18.83
CA ALA A 274 49.29 43.71 -19.96
C ALA A 274 50.60 44.39 -19.55
N ASP A 275 51.71 44.05 -20.21
CA ASP A 275 52.67 44.97 -20.86
C ASP A 275 54.03 44.25 -21.11
N THR A 276 54.46 44.16 -22.37
CA THR A 276 55.84 44.52 -22.80
C THR A 276 56.07 44.42 -24.32
N LYS A 277 55.99 45.59 -24.98
CA LYS A 277 56.80 46.07 -26.14
C LYS A 277 57.50 45.06 -27.11
N ARG A 278 56.98 45.02 -28.37
CA ARG A 278 57.65 45.29 -29.70
C ARG A 278 58.88 44.45 -30.17
N PRO A 279 59.33 44.54 -31.46
CA PRO A 279 58.71 45.07 -32.70
C PRO A 279 58.90 44.18 -33.98
N LEU A 280 58.55 44.72 -35.17
CA LEU A 280 58.93 44.31 -36.56
C LEU A 280 58.20 43.07 -37.15
N SER A 281 57.86 42.99 -38.45
CA SER A 281 57.87 44.03 -39.52
C SER A 281 57.01 43.66 -40.77
N GLU A 282 56.58 44.70 -41.48
CA GLU A 282 56.20 44.77 -42.92
C GLU A 282 54.91 44.13 -43.49
N LYS A 283 54.17 45.02 -44.18
CA LYS A 283 53.43 44.89 -45.45
C LYS A 283 52.05 44.22 -45.51
N GLN A 284 51.07 45.09 -45.77
CA GLN A 284 49.71 44.83 -46.23
C GLN A 284 49.64 44.83 -47.77
N ALA A 285 48.55 44.29 -48.32
CA ALA A 285 47.81 44.85 -49.44
C ALA A 285 46.32 44.59 -49.13
N GLU A 286 45.45 45.57 -48.83
CA GLU A 286 44.95 46.73 -49.59
C GLU A 286 43.67 46.45 -50.42
N ALA A 287 42.90 47.52 -50.65
CA ALA A 287 41.53 47.60 -51.21
C ALA A 287 40.36 47.10 -50.32
N ASN A 288 39.29 47.88 -50.07
CA ASN A 288 39.03 49.30 -50.34
C ASN A 288 38.01 49.92 -49.35
N LEU A 289 38.38 51.08 -48.76
CA LEU A 289 37.67 52.39 -48.64
C LEU A 289 36.11 52.49 -48.83
N PRO A 290 35.43 53.57 -48.32
CA PRO A 290 35.56 54.22 -46.99
C PRO A 290 34.28 54.93 -46.39
N LEU A 291 34.28 55.19 -45.06
CA LEU A 291 33.79 56.44 -44.37
C LEU A 291 32.29 56.91 -44.50
N PRO A 292 31.83 57.97 -43.75
CA PRO A 292 32.24 58.51 -42.43
C PRO A 292 31.10 58.85 -41.43
N THR A 293 31.46 59.10 -40.16
CA THR A 293 30.81 60.01 -39.16
C THR A 293 29.37 59.71 -38.65
N SER A 294 28.95 60.11 -37.44
CA SER A 294 29.58 60.88 -36.35
C SER A 294 29.24 60.32 -34.95
N SER A 295 29.79 60.92 -33.89
CA SER A 295 29.72 60.47 -32.48
C SER A 295 28.72 61.24 -31.62
N THR A 296 28.12 60.59 -30.60
CA THR A 296 28.07 61.15 -29.22
C THR A 296 27.73 60.14 -28.10
N SER A 297 28.38 60.34 -26.95
CA SER A 297 28.00 60.02 -25.55
C SER A 297 27.26 58.71 -25.20
N GLN A 298 27.93 57.88 -24.41
CA GLN A 298 27.30 56.94 -23.48
C GLN A 298 26.56 57.68 -22.34
N ALA A 299 25.51 57.07 -21.79
CA ALA A 299 24.98 57.39 -20.45
C ALA A 299 24.73 56.09 -19.67
N SER A 300 25.31 55.95 -18.49
CA SER A 300 25.27 54.69 -17.73
C SER A 300 23.96 54.52 -16.95
N ARG A 301 23.24 53.43 -17.22
CA ARG A 301 22.17 52.94 -16.32
C ARG A 301 22.68 51.76 -15.52
N ARG A 302 22.88 51.96 -14.21
CA ARG A 302 22.96 50.86 -13.25
C ARG A 302 21.59 50.18 -13.18
N THR A 303 21.47 48.95 -13.63
CA THR A 303 20.30 48.10 -13.38
C THR A 303 20.38 47.56 -11.95
N ALA A 304 19.48 48.01 -11.07
CA ALA A 304 19.31 47.38 -9.76
C ALA A 304 18.73 45.98 -9.93
N ALA A 305 19.20 45.02 -9.15
CA ALA A 305 18.58 43.70 -9.08
C ALA A 305 17.14 43.82 -8.51
N PRO A 306 16.15 43.08 -9.04
CA PRO A 306 14.77 43.24 -8.62
C PRO A 306 14.54 42.73 -7.19
N TRP A 307 13.69 43.45 -6.46
CA TRP A 307 13.36 43.23 -5.04
C TRP A 307 12.79 41.83 -4.72
N TRP A 308 12.29 41.09 -5.73
CA TRP A 308 11.82 39.71 -5.58
C TRP A 308 12.94 38.65 -5.62
N ALA A 309 14.21 39.02 -5.81
CA ALA A 309 15.32 38.05 -5.83
C ALA A 309 15.37 37.10 -4.61
N PRO A 310 15.03 37.52 -3.36
CA PRO A 310 14.96 36.61 -2.21
C PRO A 310 13.76 35.65 -2.24
N LEU A 311 12.63 36.03 -2.86
CA LEU A 311 11.39 35.24 -2.83
C LEU A 311 11.54 33.85 -3.46
N LYS A 312 12.51 33.68 -4.38
CA LYS A 312 12.82 32.38 -5.00
C LYS A 312 13.29 31.32 -4.00
N TYR A 313 13.84 31.72 -2.86
CA TYR A 313 14.22 30.81 -1.76
C TYR A 313 13.16 30.74 -0.65
N LEU A 314 12.21 31.69 -0.63
CA LEU A 314 11.11 31.70 0.34
C LEU A 314 10.04 30.66 0.00
N ILE A 315 9.77 30.40 -1.28
CA ILE A 315 8.73 29.45 -1.71
C ILE A 315 9.00 28.02 -1.18
N PRO A 316 10.21 27.44 -1.31
CA PRO A 316 10.53 26.16 -0.67
C PRO A 316 10.42 26.20 0.85
N ALA A 317 10.89 27.27 1.49
CA ALA A 317 10.83 27.41 2.96
C ALA A 317 9.40 27.49 3.49
N VAL A 318 8.49 28.17 2.78
CA VAL A 318 7.05 28.22 3.12
C VAL A 318 6.37 26.87 2.85
N LEU A 319 6.81 26.12 1.84
CA LEU A 319 6.31 24.76 1.60
C LEU A 319 6.73 23.80 2.72
N VAL A 320 8.01 23.82 3.10
CA VAL A 320 8.56 23.04 4.24
C VAL A 320 7.87 23.45 5.53
N ALA A 321 7.66 24.75 5.80
CA ALA A 321 6.93 25.21 6.97
C ALA A 321 5.47 24.71 6.97
N ARG A 322 4.76 24.75 5.84
CA ARG A 322 3.38 24.22 5.74
C ARG A 322 3.27 22.71 5.94
N VAL A 323 4.31 21.95 5.59
CA VAL A 323 4.34 20.50 5.80
C VAL A 323 4.80 20.15 7.23
N ALA A 324 5.75 20.89 7.81
CA ALA A 324 6.35 20.56 9.10
C ALA A 324 5.63 21.16 10.31
N LEU A 325 5.05 22.37 10.22
CA LEU A 325 4.46 23.05 11.38
C LEU A 325 3.33 22.25 12.08
N PRO A 326 2.43 21.53 11.37
CA PRO A 326 1.42 20.67 11.99
C PRO A 326 2.00 19.50 12.81
N PHE A 327 3.26 19.11 12.58
CA PHE A 327 3.95 18.05 13.32
C PHE A 327 4.87 18.59 14.43
N ILE A 328 5.02 19.91 14.55
CA ILE A 328 5.93 20.57 15.53
C ILE A 328 5.15 21.16 16.72
N LEU A 329 3.88 21.56 16.53
CA LEU A 329 3.00 22.08 17.58
C LEU A 329 1.59 21.51 17.45
N PRO A 330 1.24 20.42 18.16
CA PRO A 330 -0.12 19.85 18.13
C PRO A 330 -1.17 20.75 18.78
N ASP A 331 -0.81 21.42 19.88
CA ASP A 331 -1.76 22.04 20.83
C ASP A 331 -1.97 23.55 20.61
N LEU A 332 -2.06 24.01 19.34
CA LEU A 332 -2.23 25.44 19.03
C LEU A 332 -3.45 25.73 18.15
N ASP A 333 -4.64 25.68 18.76
CA ASP A 333 -5.91 26.09 18.15
C ASP A 333 -5.86 27.56 17.67
N LEU A 334 -5.91 27.74 16.35
CA LEU A 334 -6.11 29.04 15.71
C LEU A 334 -7.30 28.95 14.74
N PRO A 335 -8.45 29.57 15.06
CA PRO A 335 -9.66 29.45 14.25
C PRO A 335 -9.52 30.22 12.93
N PHE A 336 -9.52 29.52 11.80
CA PHE A 336 -9.39 30.16 10.48
C PHE A 336 -10.64 30.02 9.60
N ALA A 337 -11.47 31.06 9.67
CA ALA A 337 -12.40 31.55 8.65
C ALA A 337 -13.04 30.53 7.69
N SER A 338 -14.23 30.05 8.06
CA SER A 338 -15.20 29.53 7.10
C SER A 338 -15.69 30.66 6.17
N THR A 339 -15.52 30.52 4.86
CA THR A 339 -16.35 31.19 3.84
C THR A 339 -16.10 30.60 2.44
N PHE A 340 -17.09 30.69 1.55
CA PHE A 340 -17.05 30.22 0.16
C PHE A 340 -16.87 28.70 -0.04
N SER A 341 -17.79 27.92 0.52
CA SER A 341 -18.36 26.82 -0.27
C SER A 341 -19.13 27.43 -1.44
N VAL A 342 -18.76 27.07 -2.67
CA VAL A 342 -19.59 27.32 -3.87
C VAL A 342 -20.30 26.00 -4.19
N SER A 343 -21.63 25.99 -4.06
CA SER A 343 -22.46 24.84 -4.34
C SER A 343 -22.48 24.52 -5.83
N ASN A 344 -21.58 23.65 -6.29
CA ASN A 344 -21.56 23.13 -7.66
C ASN A 344 -22.64 22.06 -7.91
N SER A 345 -23.90 22.37 -7.57
CA SER A 345 -25.09 21.57 -7.93
C SER A 345 -25.47 21.74 -9.41
N ALA A 346 -24.46 21.79 -10.30
CA ALA A 346 -24.58 22.22 -11.69
C ALA A 346 -23.81 21.33 -12.69
N THR A 347 -23.01 20.37 -12.22
CA THR A 347 -22.24 19.44 -13.08
C THR A 347 -23.06 18.28 -13.63
N HIS A 348 -24.11 17.82 -12.92
CA HIS A 348 -25.00 16.74 -13.40
C HIS A 348 -25.86 17.14 -14.62
N ALA A 349 -25.98 18.45 -14.93
CA ALA A 349 -26.90 18.95 -15.95
C ALA A 349 -26.34 18.96 -17.41
N SER A 350 -25.15 18.41 -17.67
CA SER A 350 -24.45 18.59 -18.97
C SER A 350 -24.00 17.30 -19.69
N ARG A 351 -24.64 16.15 -19.44
CA ARG A 351 -24.37 14.87 -20.14
C ARG A 351 -25.57 14.29 -20.92
N ILE A 352 -26.46 15.15 -21.42
CA ILE A 352 -27.54 14.71 -22.33
C ILE A 352 -26.94 14.26 -23.67
N GLY A 353 -26.72 12.96 -23.84
CA GLY A 353 -26.26 12.37 -25.11
C GLY A 353 -25.33 11.15 -25.03
N ARG A 354 -24.89 10.73 -23.84
CA ARG A 354 -24.09 9.51 -23.63
C ARG A 354 -24.92 8.48 -22.88
N GLN A 355 -25.07 7.28 -23.44
CA GLN A 355 -25.68 6.14 -22.74
C GLN A 355 -24.58 5.46 -21.91
N SER A 356 -24.72 5.48 -20.59
CA SER A 356 -23.76 4.87 -19.66
C SER A 356 -23.83 3.34 -19.77
N SER A 357 -22.68 2.69 -19.78
CA SER A 357 -22.54 1.23 -19.59
C SER A 357 -22.94 0.80 -18.17
N CYS A 358 -22.66 1.63 -17.16
CA CYS A 358 -23.11 1.44 -15.80
C CYS A 358 -24.46 2.16 -15.57
N GLU A 359 -25.53 1.58 -16.11
CA GLU A 359 -26.89 1.97 -15.74
C GLU A 359 -27.25 1.38 -14.37
N GLN A 360 -27.86 2.18 -13.50
CA GLN A 360 -28.22 1.80 -12.13
C GLN A 360 -29.72 1.51 -12.03
N ALA A 361 -30.12 0.49 -11.27
CA ALA A 361 -31.53 0.29 -10.96
C ALA A 361 -32.05 1.40 -10.02
N GLU A 362 -33.35 1.69 -10.13
CA GLU A 362 -34.06 2.49 -9.14
C GLU A 362 -34.23 1.70 -7.82
N PRO A 363 -34.30 2.36 -6.65
CA PRO A 363 -34.56 1.70 -5.38
C PRO A 363 -35.92 0.98 -5.37
N ILE A 364 -35.95 -0.29 -4.98
CA ILE A 364 -37.17 -1.12 -4.91
C ILE A 364 -37.55 -1.32 -3.44
N TYR A 365 -38.65 -0.71 -3.05
CA TYR A 365 -39.23 -0.83 -1.71
C TYR A 365 -40.35 -1.88 -1.71
N PRO A 366 -40.40 -2.81 -0.75
CA PRO A 366 -41.52 -3.72 -0.59
C PRO A 366 -42.86 -2.98 -0.50
N SER A 367 -43.85 -3.38 -1.28
CA SER A 367 -45.18 -2.75 -1.31
C SER A 367 -46.20 -3.42 -0.38
N SER A 368 -45.96 -4.68 0.01
CA SER A 368 -46.83 -5.49 0.86
C SER A 368 -46.45 -5.49 2.34
N PHE A 369 -45.20 -5.14 2.70
CA PHE A 369 -44.65 -5.34 4.04
C PHE A 369 -43.65 -4.25 4.46
N ASP A 370 -43.91 -3.53 5.56
CA ASP A 370 -42.94 -2.58 6.12
C ASP A 370 -41.88 -3.31 6.97
N VAL A 371 -40.82 -3.73 6.30
CA VAL A 371 -39.65 -4.38 6.92
C VAL A 371 -38.96 -3.47 7.94
N SER A 372 -38.94 -2.15 7.68
CA SER A 372 -38.21 -1.20 8.52
C SER A 372 -38.94 -0.92 9.84
N ALA A 373 -40.26 -1.02 9.87
CA ALA A 373 -41.05 -1.00 11.10
C ALA A 373 -40.97 -2.34 11.87
N GLU A 374 -40.97 -3.49 11.19
CA GLU A 374 -40.94 -4.80 11.87
C GLU A 374 -39.60 -5.07 12.56
N ILE A 375 -38.47 -4.68 11.97
CA ILE A 375 -37.14 -4.91 12.57
C ILE A 375 -36.78 -3.91 13.67
N GLN A 376 -37.56 -2.82 13.83
CA GLN A 376 -37.26 -1.77 14.80
C GLN A 376 -37.26 -2.32 16.24
N GLY A 377 -36.11 -2.22 16.93
CA GLY A 377 -35.93 -2.71 18.30
C GLY A 377 -35.69 -4.22 18.42
N LYS A 378 -35.49 -4.94 17.31
CA LYS A 378 -35.14 -6.38 17.34
C LYS A 378 -33.64 -6.63 17.58
N LYS A 379 -32.79 -5.60 17.67
CA LYS A 379 -31.31 -5.72 17.72
C LYS A 379 -30.82 -6.77 18.71
N ASP A 380 -31.16 -6.63 19.99
CA ASP A 380 -30.72 -7.54 21.05
C ASP A 380 -31.08 -9.00 20.75
N LYS A 381 -32.24 -9.26 20.15
CA LYS A 381 -32.69 -10.61 19.74
C LYS A 381 -31.83 -11.16 18.61
N VAL A 382 -31.58 -10.34 17.59
CA VAL A 382 -30.74 -10.69 16.43
C VAL A 382 -29.28 -10.94 16.84
N VAL A 383 -28.71 -10.05 17.65
CA VAL A 383 -27.36 -10.18 18.21
C VAL A 383 -27.22 -11.45 19.06
N GLN A 384 -28.22 -11.79 19.89
CA GLN A 384 -28.22 -13.03 20.68
C GLN A 384 -28.26 -14.30 19.82
N TRP A 385 -28.88 -14.26 18.63
CA TRP A 385 -28.88 -15.39 17.70
C TRP A 385 -27.48 -15.65 17.10
N LEU A 386 -26.74 -14.62 16.68
CA LEU A 386 -25.37 -14.79 16.18
C LEU A 386 -24.39 -15.14 17.31
N SER A 387 -24.50 -14.44 18.45
CA SER A 387 -23.77 -14.74 19.69
C SER A 387 -23.96 -16.18 20.18
N GLY A 388 -25.14 -16.78 19.98
CA GLY A 388 -25.41 -18.19 20.29
C GLY A 388 -24.76 -19.16 19.31
N ALA A 389 -24.80 -18.86 18.00
CA ALA A 389 -24.20 -19.68 16.95
C ALA A 389 -22.66 -19.72 17.00
N VAL A 390 -22.02 -18.59 17.36
CA VAL A 390 -20.56 -18.51 17.52
C VAL A 390 -20.04 -19.40 18.65
N LYS A 391 -20.85 -19.66 19.71
CA LYS A 391 -20.48 -20.51 20.85
C LYS A 391 -20.35 -22.01 20.53
N ILE A 392 -20.63 -22.41 19.30
CA ILE A 392 -20.59 -23.81 18.85
C ILE A 392 -19.44 -23.95 17.85
N PRO A 393 -18.32 -24.61 18.23
CA PRO A 393 -17.12 -24.69 17.40
C PRO A 393 -17.29 -25.72 16.27
N THR A 394 -17.96 -25.32 15.21
CA THR A 394 -18.17 -26.08 13.95
C THR A 394 -16.88 -26.14 13.10
N GLU A 395 -15.74 -26.37 13.74
CA GLU A 395 -14.40 -26.37 13.13
C GLU A 395 -14.24 -27.53 12.14
N ILE A 396 -13.89 -27.22 10.90
CA ILE A 396 -13.64 -28.19 9.82
C ILE A 396 -12.15 -28.20 9.44
N PHE A 397 -11.65 -29.32 8.91
CA PHE A 397 -10.22 -29.52 8.62
C PHE A 397 -10.03 -30.12 7.23
N ASP A 398 -8.92 -29.82 6.55
CA ASP A 398 -8.57 -30.35 5.21
C ASP A 398 -8.75 -31.87 5.06
N VAL A 399 -8.54 -32.60 6.16
CA VAL A 399 -8.71 -34.04 6.27
C VAL A 399 -9.71 -34.37 7.38
N MET A 400 -10.95 -34.65 6.97
CA MET A 400 -12.02 -35.25 7.77
C MET A 400 -12.25 -36.70 7.34
N GLY A 401 -12.55 -37.59 8.28
CA GLY A 401 -13.04 -38.93 7.96
C GLY A 401 -14.52 -38.94 7.56
N PRO A 402 -15.10 -40.11 7.23
CA PRO A 402 -16.51 -40.20 6.86
C PRO A 402 -17.46 -39.72 7.96
N ILE A 403 -18.59 -39.11 7.55
CA ILE A 403 -19.68 -38.75 8.47
C ILE A 403 -20.24 -40.03 9.11
N GLY A 404 -20.29 -40.05 10.45
CA GLY A 404 -20.66 -41.23 11.24
C GLY A 404 -19.50 -42.16 11.61
N GLU A 405 -18.28 -41.93 11.09
CA GLU A 405 -17.05 -42.59 11.53
C GLU A 405 -16.11 -41.62 12.26
N ASP A 406 -16.00 -40.37 11.80
CA ASP A 406 -15.22 -39.32 12.43
C ASP A 406 -16.09 -38.47 13.39
N PRO A 407 -15.87 -38.53 14.72
CA PRO A 407 -16.71 -37.82 15.70
C PRO A 407 -16.55 -36.30 15.66
N ARG A 408 -15.63 -35.74 14.85
CA ARG A 408 -15.56 -34.29 14.64
C ARG A 408 -16.84 -33.74 14.00
N TRP A 409 -17.54 -34.53 13.19
CA TRP A 409 -18.83 -34.15 12.61
C TRP A 409 -19.96 -34.02 13.66
N ASP A 410 -19.84 -34.64 14.84
CA ASP A 410 -20.91 -34.64 15.85
C ASP A 410 -21.22 -33.23 16.41
N VAL A 411 -20.34 -32.25 16.20
CA VAL A 411 -20.62 -30.85 16.59
C VAL A 411 -21.79 -30.24 15.81
N PHE A 412 -22.04 -30.68 14.58
CA PHE A 412 -23.18 -30.21 13.79
C PHE A 412 -24.53 -30.72 14.32
N TYR A 413 -24.56 -31.78 15.15
CA TYR A 413 -25.78 -32.09 15.91
C TYR A 413 -26.11 -30.98 16.91
N LYS A 414 -25.11 -30.50 17.67
CA LYS A 414 -25.29 -29.39 18.62
C LYS A 414 -25.69 -28.10 17.91
N PHE A 415 -25.15 -27.85 16.71
CA PHE A 415 -25.55 -26.71 15.91
C PHE A 415 -27.00 -26.83 15.44
N ALA A 416 -27.42 -27.98 14.91
CA ALA A 416 -28.82 -28.23 14.55
C ALA A 416 -29.78 -28.12 15.75
N ASP A 417 -29.40 -28.65 16.92
CA ASP A 417 -30.16 -28.52 18.17
C ASP A 417 -30.28 -27.05 18.61
N TYR A 418 -29.24 -26.24 18.37
CA TYR A 418 -29.28 -24.79 18.62
C TYR A 418 -30.18 -24.06 17.63
N LEU A 419 -30.12 -24.35 16.32
CA LEU A 419 -31.01 -23.76 15.32
C LEU A 419 -32.49 -24.08 15.61
N GLU A 420 -32.79 -25.30 16.10
CA GLU A 420 -34.13 -25.72 16.54
C GLU A 420 -34.65 -24.90 17.74
N GLN A 421 -33.75 -24.46 18.64
CA GLN A 421 -34.09 -23.63 19.80
C GLN A 421 -34.13 -22.13 19.48
N ALA A 422 -33.26 -21.66 18.58
CA ALA A 422 -33.12 -20.27 18.19
C ALA A 422 -34.26 -19.80 17.27
N PHE A 423 -34.65 -20.65 16.31
CA PHE A 423 -35.63 -20.34 15.26
C PHE A 423 -36.83 -21.31 15.30
N PRO A 424 -37.65 -21.26 16.35
CA PRO A 424 -38.76 -22.19 16.55
C PRO A 424 -39.87 -22.03 15.51
N LEU A 425 -40.17 -20.81 15.02
CA LEU A 425 -41.20 -20.63 14.00
C LEU A 425 -40.71 -21.18 12.65
N VAL A 426 -39.45 -20.97 12.28
CA VAL A 426 -38.84 -21.61 11.10
C VAL A 426 -39.00 -23.12 11.17
N HIS A 427 -38.66 -23.75 12.31
CA HIS A 427 -38.78 -25.20 12.48
C HIS A 427 -40.24 -25.71 12.60
N GLN A 428 -41.19 -24.84 12.92
CA GLN A 428 -42.62 -25.15 12.95
C GLN A 428 -43.29 -25.01 11.57
N HIS A 429 -42.84 -24.08 10.73
CA HIS A 429 -43.54 -23.65 9.52
C HIS A 429 -42.85 -24.01 8.19
N LEU A 430 -41.53 -24.22 8.16
CA LEU A 430 -40.79 -24.62 6.97
C LEU A 430 -40.55 -26.13 6.95
N ALA A 431 -40.59 -26.74 5.77
CA ALA A 431 -40.16 -28.13 5.62
C ALA A 431 -38.64 -28.20 5.70
N ARG A 432 -38.09 -29.00 6.63
CA ARG A 432 -36.64 -29.17 6.82
C ARG A 432 -36.17 -30.55 6.35
N THR A 433 -35.28 -30.58 5.36
CA THR A 433 -34.56 -31.78 4.92
C THR A 433 -33.13 -31.76 5.48
N ARG A 434 -32.63 -32.93 5.92
CA ARG A 434 -31.20 -33.13 6.24
C ARG A 434 -30.53 -33.92 5.11
N VAL A 435 -29.47 -33.38 4.53
CA VAL A 435 -28.65 -33.98 3.47
C VAL A 435 -27.27 -34.30 4.07
N MET A 436 -26.71 -35.48 3.76
CA MET A 436 -25.47 -35.97 4.38
C MET A 436 -25.45 -35.84 5.92
N THR A 437 -26.59 -36.14 6.56
CA THR A 437 -26.86 -36.02 8.02
C THR A 437 -26.89 -34.59 8.58
N HIS A 438 -26.00 -33.70 8.15
CA HIS A 438 -25.74 -32.41 8.80
C HIS A 438 -25.96 -31.17 7.92
N ALA A 439 -25.91 -31.29 6.59
CA ALA A 439 -26.27 -30.19 5.70
C ALA A 439 -27.79 -30.02 5.69
N LEU A 440 -28.29 -28.79 5.69
CA LEU A 440 -29.71 -28.50 5.93
C LEU A 440 -30.34 -27.83 4.71
N VAL A 441 -31.59 -28.18 4.38
CA VAL A 441 -32.45 -27.40 3.49
C VAL A 441 -33.71 -27.05 4.24
N TYR A 442 -34.08 -25.77 4.25
CA TYR A 442 -35.36 -25.27 4.73
C TYR A 442 -36.17 -24.74 3.54
N GLU A 443 -37.44 -25.12 3.46
CA GLU A 443 -38.36 -24.71 2.39
C GLU A 443 -39.59 -24.01 2.97
N TRP A 444 -39.73 -22.71 2.68
CA TRP A 444 -40.99 -22.00 2.86
C TRP A 444 -41.80 -22.11 1.58
N GLN A 445 -42.69 -23.10 1.54
CA GLN A 445 -43.52 -23.37 0.37
C GLN A 445 -44.42 -22.17 0.02
N GLY A 446 -44.21 -21.59 -1.16
CA GLY A 446 -45.04 -20.53 -1.69
C GLY A 446 -46.40 -21.03 -2.16
N SER A 447 -47.39 -20.14 -2.19
CA SER A 447 -48.75 -20.46 -2.64
C SER A 447 -48.91 -20.64 -4.16
N ASP A 448 -47.96 -20.18 -4.98
CA ASP A 448 -47.90 -20.41 -6.42
C ASP A 448 -46.66 -21.23 -6.81
N SER A 449 -46.90 -22.49 -7.19
CA SER A 449 -45.84 -23.42 -7.62
C SER A 449 -45.36 -23.23 -9.07
N SER A 450 -45.87 -22.23 -9.80
CA SER A 450 -45.36 -21.86 -11.13
C SER A 450 -44.21 -20.85 -11.09
N LEU A 451 -44.02 -20.16 -9.96
CA LEU A 451 -42.93 -19.21 -9.75
C LEU A 451 -41.64 -19.96 -9.34
N LYS A 452 -40.54 -19.75 -10.10
CA LYS A 452 -39.20 -20.27 -9.74
C LYS A 452 -38.83 -19.85 -8.29
N PRO A 453 -38.31 -20.72 -7.42
CA PRO A 453 -37.99 -20.34 -6.03
C PRO A 453 -36.85 -19.32 -5.91
N LEU A 454 -36.84 -18.57 -4.80
CA LEU A 454 -35.63 -17.91 -4.30
C LEU A 454 -34.75 -18.95 -3.61
N LEU A 455 -33.46 -18.99 -3.93
CA LEU A 455 -32.47 -19.78 -3.20
C LEU A 455 -31.50 -18.85 -2.45
N LEU A 456 -31.44 -19.00 -1.13
CA LEU A 456 -30.41 -18.44 -0.28
C LEU A 456 -29.44 -19.57 0.13
N THR A 457 -28.15 -19.29 0.16
CA THR A 457 -27.11 -20.22 0.62
C THR A 457 -26.17 -19.53 1.62
N GLY A 458 -25.41 -20.36 2.34
CA GLY A 458 -24.43 -20.00 3.37
C GLY A 458 -23.92 -21.28 4.03
N HIS A 459 -22.95 -21.21 4.94
CA HIS A 459 -22.36 -22.40 5.56
C HIS A 459 -22.37 -22.40 7.10
N GLN A 460 -22.29 -23.60 7.68
CA GLN A 460 -22.34 -23.82 9.13
C GLN A 460 -20.95 -24.02 9.75
N ASP A 461 -19.98 -24.45 8.95
CA ASP A 461 -18.59 -24.68 9.31
C ASP A 461 -17.75 -23.39 9.39
N VAL A 462 -16.56 -23.49 9.98
CA VAL A 462 -15.60 -22.40 10.17
C VAL A 462 -14.15 -22.94 10.19
N VAL A 463 -13.14 -22.13 9.81
CA VAL A 463 -11.73 -22.52 9.95
C VAL A 463 -11.34 -22.74 11.43
N PRO A 464 -10.47 -23.72 11.73
CA PRO A 464 -10.04 -24.01 13.10
C PRO A 464 -9.27 -22.87 13.75
N VAL A 465 -9.41 -22.73 15.07
CA VAL A 465 -8.65 -21.74 15.85
C VAL A 465 -7.43 -22.39 16.48
N LEU A 466 -6.27 -22.14 15.86
CA LEU A 466 -4.98 -22.71 16.27
C LEU A 466 -4.69 -22.41 17.75
N ASN A 467 -4.42 -23.46 18.54
CA ASN A 467 -4.09 -23.32 19.96
C ASN A 467 -2.86 -22.42 20.22
N ALA A 468 -1.97 -22.28 19.23
CA ALA A 468 -0.83 -21.35 19.29
C ALA A 468 -1.21 -19.87 19.17
N THR A 469 -2.34 -19.54 18.52
CA THR A 469 -2.84 -18.17 18.38
C THR A 469 -4.01 -17.85 19.30
N ARG A 470 -4.64 -18.84 19.97
CA ARG A 470 -5.74 -18.61 20.93
C ARG A 470 -5.40 -17.58 22.01
N GLY A 471 -4.16 -17.53 22.48
CA GLY A 471 -3.67 -16.53 23.45
C GLY A 471 -3.39 -15.13 22.87
N LEU A 472 -3.69 -14.90 21.59
CA LEU A 472 -3.65 -13.59 20.92
C LEU A 472 -5.05 -13.01 20.67
N TRP A 473 -6.11 -13.77 20.93
CA TRP A 473 -7.47 -13.25 20.85
C TRP A 473 -7.79 -12.40 22.10
N THR A 474 -8.52 -11.30 21.89
CA THR A 474 -8.99 -10.38 22.95
C THR A 474 -10.16 -10.97 23.74
N HIS A 475 -11.04 -11.72 23.06
CA HIS A 475 -12.16 -12.49 23.65
C HIS A 475 -12.03 -13.98 23.30
N ASP A 476 -12.76 -14.88 23.97
CA ASP A 476 -12.66 -16.30 23.58
C ASP A 476 -13.25 -16.51 22.17
N PRO A 477 -12.53 -17.19 21.24
CA PRO A 477 -12.99 -17.38 19.86
C PRO A 477 -14.32 -18.12 19.73
N PHE A 478 -14.72 -18.89 20.74
CA PHE A 478 -16.04 -19.54 20.82
C PHE A 478 -16.79 -19.09 22.08
N GLY A 479 -16.47 -17.90 22.60
CA GLY A 479 -17.21 -17.23 23.66
C GLY A 479 -18.48 -16.55 23.15
N GLY A 480 -18.50 -16.13 21.88
CA GLY A 480 -19.63 -15.42 21.26
C GLY A 480 -20.01 -14.16 22.05
N GLU A 481 -19.01 -13.42 22.52
CA GLU A 481 -19.19 -12.29 23.43
C GLU A 481 -19.63 -11.06 22.64
N TYR A 482 -20.76 -10.45 23.03
CA TYR A 482 -21.18 -9.15 22.52
C TYR A 482 -20.80 -8.07 23.52
N ASP A 483 -20.06 -7.06 23.07
CA ASP A 483 -19.70 -5.87 23.83
C ASP A 483 -20.57 -4.67 23.38
N PRO A 484 -21.59 -4.26 24.17
CA PRO A 484 -22.43 -3.12 23.84
C PRO A 484 -21.73 -1.75 23.88
N SER A 485 -20.44 -1.69 24.26
CA SER A 485 -19.65 -0.44 24.28
C SER A 485 -18.85 -0.21 23.00
N THR A 486 -18.52 -1.27 22.26
CA THR A 486 -17.93 -1.22 20.91
C THR A 486 -18.90 -1.66 19.80
N ASP A 487 -20.06 -2.22 20.19
CA ASP A 487 -21.06 -2.87 19.34
C ASP A 487 -20.61 -4.18 18.68
N LEU A 488 -19.50 -4.77 19.14
CA LEU A 488 -18.86 -5.92 18.48
C LEU A 488 -19.31 -7.26 19.06
N ILE A 489 -19.62 -8.21 18.17
CA ILE A 489 -19.92 -9.62 18.43
C ILE A 489 -18.66 -10.42 18.09
N TRP A 490 -17.93 -10.86 19.11
CA TRP A 490 -16.62 -11.49 18.98
C TRP A 490 -16.69 -13.02 18.80
N GLY A 491 -15.89 -13.53 17.88
CA GLY A 491 -15.55 -14.95 17.76
C GLY A 491 -15.52 -15.48 16.33
N ARG A 492 -15.04 -16.71 16.18
CA ARG A 492 -14.87 -17.38 14.87
C ARG A 492 -16.22 -17.71 14.23
N GLY A 493 -16.40 -17.26 13.00
CA GLY A 493 -17.63 -17.32 12.25
C GLY A 493 -18.65 -16.25 12.64
N SER A 494 -18.26 -15.20 13.37
CA SER A 494 -19.13 -14.03 13.58
C SER A 494 -19.36 -13.27 12.26
N VAL A 495 -18.39 -13.33 11.34
CA VAL A 495 -18.50 -12.86 9.96
C VAL A 495 -18.76 -14.04 9.03
N ASP A 496 -17.94 -15.09 9.11
CA ASP A 496 -17.70 -16.02 7.99
C ASP A 496 -18.07 -17.50 8.31
N ASP A 497 -19.19 -18.06 7.86
CA ASP A 497 -20.42 -17.42 7.37
C ASP A 497 -21.62 -17.78 8.27
N LYS A 498 -21.42 -17.77 9.59
CA LYS A 498 -22.60 -17.77 10.49
C LYS A 498 -23.33 -16.43 10.40
N SER A 499 -22.74 -15.35 9.85
CA SER A 499 -23.49 -14.13 9.55
C SER A 499 -24.56 -14.40 8.47
N GLY A 500 -24.23 -14.90 7.28
CA GLY A 500 -25.20 -15.25 6.24
C GLY A 500 -26.21 -16.28 6.71
N THR A 501 -25.75 -17.39 7.31
CA THR A 501 -26.61 -18.46 7.83
C THR A 501 -27.62 -17.97 8.88
N ILE A 502 -27.16 -17.29 9.93
CA ILE A 502 -28.03 -16.79 11.02
C ILE A 502 -28.83 -15.58 10.54
N GLY A 503 -28.29 -14.77 9.64
CA GLY A 503 -28.96 -13.61 9.06
C GLY A 503 -30.20 -13.99 8.24
N ALA A 504 -30.06 -14.98 7.36
CA ALA A 504 -31.17 -15.54 6.58
C ALA A 504 -32.23 -16.20 7.49
N LEU A 505 -31.82 -16.99 8.48
CA LEU A 505 -32.74 -17.60 9.45
C LEU A 505 -33.47 -16.54 10.30
N SER A 506 -32.77 -15.48 10.72
CA SER A 506 -33.36 -14.35 11.45
C SER A 506 -34.41 -13.63 10.61
N ALA A 507 -34.16 -13.42 9.32
CA ALA A 507 -35.13 -12.81 8.40
C ALA A 507 -36.40 -13.67 8.26
N LEU A 508 -36.25 -14.99 8.10
CA LEU A 508 -37.37 -15.94 8.02
C LEU A 508 -38.18 -15.96 9.33
N GLU A 509 -37.51 -16.07 10.48
CA GLU A 509 -38.15 -16.10 11.81
C GLU A 509 -38.87 -14.78 12.13
N LEU A 510 -38.32 -13.62 11.76
CA LEU A 510 -38.97 -12.31 11.93
C LEU A 510 -40.17 -12.11 11.00
N LEU A 511 -40.08 -12.57 9.74
CA LEU A 511 -41.23 -12.56 8.81
C LEU A 511 -42.37 -13.45 9.34
N LEU A 512 -42.06 -14.61 9.93
CA LEU A 512 -43.04 -15.48 10.60
C LEU A 512 -43.59 -14.86 11.89
N GLU A 513 -42.74 -14.32 12.77
CA GLU A 513 -43.13 -13.67 14.03
C GLU A 513 -44.09 -12.49 13.80
N SER A 514 -43.96 -11.79 12.68
CA SER A 514 -44.84 -10.69 12.30
C SER A 514 -46.31 -11.09 12.15
N GLY A 515 -46.59 -12.33 11.75
CA GLY A 515 -47.92 -12.82 11.36
C GLY A 515 -48.54 -12.15 10.12
N LYS A 516 -47.79 -11.32 9.37
CA LYS A 516 -48.31 -10.48 8.26
C LYS A 516 -47.86 -10.95 6.87
N PHE A 517 -46.74 -11.67 6.77
CA PHE A 517 -46.20 -12.17 5.50
C PHE A 517 -46.54 -13.65 5.29
N THR A 518 -46.76 -14.05 4.03
CA THR A 518 -46.88 -15.45 3.60
C THR A 518 -46.50 -15.49 2.12
N PRO A 519 -45.53 -16.32 1.70
CA PRO A 519 -45.00 -16.27 0.34
C PRO A 519 -46.00 -16.68 -0.75
N THR A 520 -45.95 -15.95 -1.85
CA THR A 520 -46.42 -16.39 -3.17
C THR A 520 -45.43 -17.37 -3.80
N ARG A 521 -44.14 -17.03 -3.78
CA ARG A 521 -43.01 -17.75 -4.38
C ARG A 521 -42.27 -18.53 -3.28
N THR A 522 -41.92 -19.78 -3.55
CA THR A 522 -41.16 -20.60 -2.59
C THR A 522 -39.81 -19.96 -2.26
N VAL A 523 -39.47 -19.92 -0.97
CA VAL A 523 -38.14 -19.50 -0.47
C VAL A 523 -37.41 -20.72 0.06
N ILE A 524 -36.18 -20.92 -0.39
CA ILE A 524 -35.33 -22.05 -0.01
C ILE A 524 -34.05 -21.49 0.64
N LEU A 525 -33.67 -22.04 1.79
CA LEU A 525 -32.36 -21.81 2.41
C LEU A 525 -31.61 -23.14 2.46
N ALA A 526 -30.42 -23.22 1.87
CA ALA A 526 -29.58 -24.42 1.87
C ALA A 526 -28.21 -24.14 2.52
N LEU A 527 -27.87 -24.92 3.56
CA LEU A 527 -26.76 -24.64 4.47
C LEU A 527 -25.66 -25.71 4.40
N GLY A 528 -24.46 -25.27 4.00
CA GLY A 528 -23.23 -26.08 3.91
C GLY A 528 -22.71 -26.58 5.26
N ILE A 529 -21.67 -27.43 5.22
CA ILE A 529 -20.96 -28.00 6.39
C ILE A 529 -19.46 -28.22 6.14
N ASP A 530 -18.94 -27.82 4.98
CA ASP A 530 -17.53 -27.99 4.60
C ASP A 530 -17.05 -27.01 3.49
N GLU A 531 -17.65 -25.82 3.39
CA GLU A 531 -17.24 -24.76 2.44
C GLU A 531 -15.75 -24.47 2.59
N GLU A 532 -15.29 -24.28 3.83
CA GLU A 532 -13.92 -23.94 4.23
C GLU A 532 -12.87 -24.99 3.81
N THR A 533 -13.31 -26.16 3.31
CA THR A 533 -12.45 -27.19 2.70
C THR A 533 -12.73 -27.43 1.20
N GLY A 534 -13.64 -26.67 0.60
CA GLY A 534 -14.03 -26.71 -0.80
C GLY A 534 -15.41 -27.31 -1.09
N GLY A 535 -16.33 -27.37 -0.12
CA GLY A 535 -17.72 -27.79 -0.33
C GLY A 535 -17.84 -29.21 -0.90
N LYS A 536 -17.02 -30.14 -0.40
CA LYS A 536 -16.80 -31.48 -0.95
C LYS A 536 -17.91 -32.47 -0.56
N VAL A 537 -18.61 -32.24 0.55
CA VAL A 537 -19.58 -33.16 1.15
C VAL A 537 -20.96 -32.53 1.31
N GLY A 538 -21.03 -31.31 1.86
CA GLY A 538 -22.26 -30.54 2.08
C GLY A 538 -22.86 -30.06 0.77
N ALA A 539 -22.38 -28.93 0.25
CA ALA A 539 -22.93 -28.33 -0.96
C ALA A 539 -22.89 -29.25 -2.20
N LEU A 540 -21.89 -30.12 -2.33
CA LEU A 540 -21.85 -31.09 -3.43
C LEU A 540 -23.09 -31.99 -3.46
N ASN A 541 -23.67 -32.33 -2.30
CA ASN A 541 -24.86 -33.16 -2.22
C ASN A 541 -26.15 -32.35 -2.03
N LEU A 542 -26.10 -31.15 -1.45
CA LEU A 542 -27.21 -30.18 -1.52
C LEU A 542 -27.52 -29.82 -2.97
N GLY A 543 -26.51 -29.50 -3.78
CA GLY A 543 -26.68 -29.09 -5.17
C GLY A 543 -27.27 -30.20 -6.04
N LYS A 544 -26.81 -31.44 -5.86
CA LYS A 544 -27.44 -32.63 -6.49
C LYS A 544 -28.89 -32.78 -6.04
N TRP A 545 -29.17 -32.73 -4.74
CA TRP A 545 -30.52 -32.93 -4.22
C TRP A 545 -31.50 -31.84 -4.70
N LEU A 546 -31.04 -30.58 -4.80
CA LEU A 546 -31.81 -29.48 -5.39
C LEU A 546 -32.04 -29.69 -6.90
N GLU A 547 -31.02 -30.12 -7.66
CA GLU A 547 -31.15 -30.42 -9.10
C GLU A 547 -32.08 -31.63 -9.35
N GLU A 548 -32.00 -32.67 -8.52
CA GLU A 548 -32.87 -33.86 -8.57
C GLU A 548 -34.33 -33.53 -8.23
N LYS A 549 -34.56 -32.59 -7.30
CA LYS A 549 -35.90 -32.20 -6.85
C LYS A 549 -36.57 -31.14 -7.72
N TYR A 550 -35.84 -30.12 -8.16
CA TYR A 550 -36.39 -28.96 -8.89
C TYR A 550 -35.96 -28.88 -10.36
N GLY A 551 -34.90 -29.59 -10.77
CA GLY A 551 -34.36 -29.55 -12.12
C GLY A 551 -33.27 -28.48 -12.33
N LYS A 552 -32.85 -28.33 -13.59
CA LYS A 552 -31.88 -27.31 -14.03
C LYS A 552 -32.58 -25.99 -14.37
N ASP A 553 -31.88 -24.88 -14.14
CA ASP A 553 -32.41 -23.51 -14.26
C ASP A 553 -33.73 -23.30 -13.47
N SER A 554 -33.91 -24.03 -12.37
CA SER A 554 -35.16 -24.04 -11.60
C SER A 554 -35.34 -22.82 -10.68
N MET A 555 -34.26 -22.13 -10.29
CA MET A 555 -34.29 -21.04 -9.30
C MET A 555 -34.32 -19.66 -9.98
N ALA A 556 -35.06 -18.72 -9.39
CA ALA A 556 -35.19 -17.34 -9.87
C ALA A 556 -33.86 -16.60 -9.77
N MET A 557 -33.22 -16.72 -8.61
CA MET A 557 -31.86 -16.26 -8.32
C MET A 557 -31.31 -17.06 -7.13
N LEU A 558 -29.98 -17.08 -7.03
CA LEU A 558 -29.22 -17.63 -5.92
C LEU A 558 -28.43 -16.47 -5.29
N VAL A 559 -28.56 -16.31 -3.97
CA VAL A 559 -27.74 -15.38 -3.18
C VAL A 559 -26.92 -16.18 -2.17
N ASP A 560 -25.60 -15.96 -2.21
CA ASP A 560 -24.58 -16.66 -1.41
C ASP A 560 -23.72 -15.64 -0.65
N GLU A 561 -22.87 -16.14 0.24
CA GLU A 561 -21.76 -15.39 0.84
C GLU A 561 -20.91 -14.59 -0.18
N GLY A 562 -20.16 -13.60 0.29
CA GLY A 562 -19.14 -12.90 -0.51
C GLY A 562 -19.10 -11.38 -0.33
N SER A 563 -18.46 -10.71 -1.28
CA SER A 563 -18.14 -9.27 -1.26
C SER A 563 -19.34 -8.38 -0.94
N GLY A 564 -19.18 -7.49 0.05
CA GLY A 564 -20.23 -6.58 0.50
C GLY A 564 -20.16 -5.17 -0.08
N MET A 565 -20.30 -4.16 0.79
CA MET A 565 -20.25 -2.74 0.47
C MET A 565 -18.95 -2.11 0.96
N GLN A 566 -18.41 -1.15 0.23
CA GLN A 566 -17.18 -0.43 0.61
C GLN A 566 -17.13 0.99 0.05
N GLU A 567 -16.55 1.92 0.81
CA GLU A 567 -16.23 3.26 0.30
C GLU A 567 -14.94 3.23 -0.54
N ILE A 568 -15.02 3.61 -1.81
CA ILE A 568 -13.88 3.73 -2.73
C ILE A 568 -13.89 5.13 -3.35
N TRP A 569 -12.75 5.82 -3.35
CA TRP A 569 -12.61 7.17 -3.91
C TRP A 569 -13.66 8.19 -3.38
N GLY A 570 -14.18 8.03 -2.16
CA GLY A 570 -15.21 8.89 -1.58
C GLY A 570 -16.65 8.56 -1.98
N GLN A 571 -16.90 7.38 -2.56
CA GLN A 571 -18.22 6.90 -2.98
C GLN A 571 -18.43 5.47 -2.48
N TYR A 572 -19.62 5.16 -1.96
CA TYR A 572 -20.00 3.80 -1.58
C TYR A 572 -20.33 2.95 -2.81
N PHE A 573 -19.70 1.79 -2.92
CA PHE A 573 -20.02 0.76 -3.90
C PHE A 573 -20.49 -0.50 -3.19
N ALA A 574 -21.59 -1.08 -3.67
CA ALA A 574 -21.98 -2.45 -3.38
C ALA A 574 -21.45 -3.33 -4.50
N ALA A 575 -20.69 -4.37 -4.16
CA ALA A 575 -19.83 -5.07 -5.10
C ALA A 575 -20.13 -6.59 -5.22
N PRO A 576 -21.35 -7.04 -5.60
CA PRO A 576 -21.63 -8.47 -5.76
C PRO A 576 -20.65 -9.17 -6.70
N ALA A 577 -20.09 -10.30 -6.26
CA ALA A 577 -19.24 -11.12 -7.10
C ALA A 577 -20.09 -11.97 -8.07
N VAL A 578 -20.17 -11.50 -9.31
CA VAL A 578 -20.94 -12.10 -10.43
C VAL A 578 -20.16 -13.17 -11.19
N GLY A 579 -18.92 -13.44 -10.78
CA GLY A 579 -18.06 -14.49 -11.30
C GLY A 579 -16.90 -14.79 -10.34
N GLU A 580 -16.18 -15.87 -10.62
CA GLU A 580 -15.08 -16.36 -9.79
C GLU A 580 -13.96 -16.90 -10.68
N LYS A 581 -12.75 -16.94 -10.13
CA LYS A 581 -11.62 -17.62 -10.76
C LYS A 581 -11.88 -19.13 -10.89
N GLY A 582 -11.20 -19.78 -11.84
CA GLY A 582 -11.13 -21.24 -11.86
C GLY A 582 -10.05 -21.75 -10.90
N TYR A 583 -9.91 -23.06 -10.78
CA TYR A 583 -8.95 -23.72 -9.90
C TYR A 583 -8.29 -24.92 -10.60
N LEU A 584 -7.00 -25.12 -10.38
CA LEU A 584 -6.29 -26.35 -10.74
C LEU A 584 -5.02 -26.51 -9.88
N ASP A 585 -4.96 -27.55 -9.07
CA ASP A 585 -3.71 -28.04 -8.51
C ASP A 585 -3.07 -29.00 -9.52
N VAL A 586 -1.78 -28.79 -9.80
CA VAL A 586 -1.01 -29.61 -10.74
C VAL A 586 0.08 -30.36 -9.98
N GLU A 587 0.04 -31.69 -10.00
CA GLU A 587 1.20 -32.51 -9.62
C GLU A 587 2.19 -32.52 -10.79
N LEU A 588 3.40 -32.05 -10.51
CA LEU A 588 4.58 -32.24 -11.33
C LEU A 588 5.41 -33.39 -10.72
N ARG A 589 5.50 -34.52 -11.40
CA ARG A 589 6.24 -35.71 -10.96
C ARG A 589 7.42 -35.99 -11.87
N VAL A 590 8.58 -36.27 -11.27
CA VAL A 590 9.82 -36.58 -11.96
C VAL A 590 10.32 -37.96 -11.52
N GLU A 591 10.42 -38.88 -12.48
CA GLU A 591 10.94 -40.23 -12.32
C GLU A 591 12.36 -40.33 -12.91
N THR A 592 13.29 -40.92 -12.16
CA THR A 592 14.69 -41.17 -12.56
C THR A 592 15.16 -42.53 -12.03
N LEU A 593 16.35 -42.98 -12.45
CA LEU A 593 16.93 -44.25 -12.01
C LEU A 593 17.49 -44.26 -10.56
N GLY A 594 17.41 -43.14 -9.83
CA GLY A 594 17.96 -43.02 -8.48
C GLY A 594 19.48 -43.24 -8.41
N GLY A 595 19.95 -43.92 -7.36
CA GLY A 595 21.35 -44.35 -7.23
C GLY A 595 22.06 -43.93 -5.94
N HIS A 596 23.39 -44.06 -5.90
CA HIS A 596 24.21 -43.77 -4.71
C HIS A 596 24.91 -42.40 -4.81
N SER A 597 24.76 -41.56 -3.78
CA SER A 597 25.22 -40.15 -3.82
C SER A 597 26.73 -39.93 -3.98
N SER A 598 27.56 -40.98 -3.90
CA SER A 598 29.01 -40.88 -4.17
C SER A 598 29.39 -40.95 -5.66
N VAL A 599 28.47 -41.33 -6.55
CA VAL A 599 28.66 -41.33 -8.01
C VAL A 599 27.41 -40.72 -8.68
N PRO A 600 27.13 -39.42 -8.47
CA PRO A 600 25.91 -38.81 -8.97
C PRO A 600 25.97 -38.53 -10.49
N PRO A 601 24.83 -38.61 -11.20
CA PRO A 601 24.68 -38.00 -12.52
C PRO A 601 24.70 -36.46 -12.43
N THR A 602 24.82 -35.78 -13.57
CA THR A 602 24.87 -34.30 -13.66
C THR A 602 23.66 -33.61 -13.01
N HIS A 603 22.48 -34.24 -13.07
CA HIS A 603 21.26 -33.79 -12.40
C HIS A 603 20.55 -35.00 -11.77
N THR A 604 20.05 -34.82 -10.56
CA THR A 604 19.20 -35.79 -9.83
C THR A 604 17.72 -35.51 -10.11
N GLY A 605 16.80 -36.35 -9.65
CA GLY A 605 15.35 -36.05 -9.70
C GLY A 605 14.99 -34.69 -9.09
N ILE A 606 15.63 -34.31 -7.97
CA ILE A 606 15.46 -32.98 -7.34
C ILE A 606 16.03 -31.89 -8.27
N GLY A 607 17.21 -32.11 -8.84
CA GLY A 607 17.80 -31.16 -9.80
C GLY A 607 16.91 -30.91 -11.02
N PHE A 608 16.27 -31.96 -11.55
CA PHE A 608 15.33 -31.84 -12.66
C PHE A 608 14.03 -31.15 -12.25
N ILE A 609 13.40 -31.48 -11.11
CA ILE A 609 12.16 -30.80 -10.71
C ILE A 609 12.40 -29.32 -10.41
N SER A 610 13.55 -28.96 -9.80
CA SER A 610 13.92 -27.55 -9.59
C SER A 610 14.11 -26.79 -10.91
N LEU A 611 14.60 -27.44 -11.97
CA LEU A 611 14.71 -26.82 -13.30
C LEU A 611 13.34 -26.64 -13.99
N LEU A 612 12.41 -27.56 -13.77
CA LEU A 612 11.04 -27.50 -14.30
C LEU A 612 10.20 -26.44 -13.56
N ILE A 613 10.28 -26.40 -12.23
CA ILE A 613 9.69 -25.35 -11.38
C ILE A 613 10.26 -23.98 -11.74
N ALA A 614 11.59 -23.86 -11.87
CA ALA A 614 12.22 -22.60 -12.26
C ALA A 614 11.81 -22.14 -13.67
N ALA A 615 11.43 -23.05 -14.57
CA ALA A 615 10.87 -22.68 -15.87
C ALA A 615 9.44 -22.15 -15.75
N LEU A 616 8.58 -22.74 -14.91
CA LEU A 616 7.24 -22.20 -14.64
C LEU A 616 7.31 -20.80 -14.00
N GLU A 617 8.15 -20.62 -12.98
CA GLU A 617 8.39 -19.32 -12.33
C GLU A 617 9.00 -18.26 -13.27
N GLN A 618 9.74 -18.67 -14.30
CA GLN A 618 10.27 -17.77 -15.33
C GLN A 618 9.26 -17.42 -16.44
N HIS A 619 8.11 -18.10 -16.50
CA HIS A 619 7.04 -17.84 -17.47
C HIS A 619 5.70 -17.53 -16.78
N PRO A 620 5.64 -16.53 -15.88
CA PRO A 620 4.42 -16.20 -15.15
C PRO A 620 3.31 -15.76 -16.11
N HIS A 621 2.06 -16.11 -15.79
CA HIS A 621 0.91 -15.76 -16.62
C HIS A 621 0.82 -14.24 -16.83
N VAL A 622 0.67 -13.85 -18.10
CA VAL A 622 0.51 -12.47 -18.51
C VAL A 622 -0.89 -11.98 -18.09
N PRO A 623 -1.02 -10.82 -17.42
CA PRO A 623 -2.31 -10.20 -17.17
C PRO A 623 -3.10 -9.96 -18.46
N TYR A 624 -4.40 -10.30 -18.46
CA TYR A 624 -5.28 -10.12 -19.60
C TYR A 624 -6.71 -9.83 -19.13
N LEU A 625 -7.30 -8.80 -19.71
CA LEU A 625 -8.65 -8.31 -19.41
C LEU A 625 -9.48 -8.34 -20.69
N ASN A 626 -10.54 -9.16 -20.71
CA ASN A 626 -11.55 -9.09 -21.76
C ASN A 626 -12.37 -7.80 -21.62
N THR A 627 -12.88 -7.26 -22.73
CA THR A 627 -13.77 -6.10 -22.73
C THR A 627 -15.07 -6.36 -21.99
N ASP A 628 -15.55 -7.59 -22.06
CA ASP A 628 -16.85 -8.01 -21.52
C ASP A 628 -16.71 -8.52 -20.06
N SER A 629 -15.59 -8.20 -19.41
CA SER A 629 -15.31 -8.60 -18.03
C SER A 629 -16.05 -7.69 -17.03
N PRO A 630 -16.63 -8.24 -15.95
CA PRO A 630 -17.14 -7.46 -14.82
C PRO A 630 -16.17 -6.37 -14.31
N LEU A 631 -14.87 -6.65 -14.37
CA LEU A 631 -13.79 -5.72 -13.95
C LEU A 631 -13.65 -4.46 -14.84
N VAL A 632 -14.19 -4.48 -16.06
CA VAL A 632 -14.31 -3.27 -16.90
C VAL A 632 -15.48 -2.44 -16.39
N THR A 633 -16.66 -3.03 -16.26
CA THR A 633 -17.87 -2.34 -15.83
C THR A 633 -17.81 -1.85 -14.38
N MET A 634 -17.07 -2.51 -13.49
CA MET A 634 -16.73 -1.97 -12.16
C MET A 634 -16.06 -0.59 -12.26
N LEU A 635 -15.13 -0.42 -13.20
CA LEU A 635 -14.42 0.84 -13.41
C LEU A 635 -15.25 1.83 -14.23
N GLU A 636 -16.14 1.39 -15.12
CA GLU A 636 -17.12 2.25 -15.79
C GLU A 636 -18.09 2.87 -14.76
N CYS A 637 -18.59 2.08 -13.81
CA CYS A 637 -19.36 2.57 -12.67
C CYS A 637 -18.60 3.61 -11.85
N ALA A 638 -17.36 3.31 -11.45
CA ALA A 638 -16.56 4.27 -10.71
C ALA A 638 -16.20 5.52 -11.54
N ALA A 639 -15.97 5.38 -12.85
CA ALA A 639 -15.69 6.51 -13.73
C ALA A 639 -16.89 7.44 -13.86
N GLU A 640 -18.14 6.95 -13.90
CA GLU A 640 -19.28 7.86 -13.92
C GLU A 640 -19.53 8.50 -12.54
N TYR A 641 -19.54 7.69 -11.47
CA TYR A 641 -20.07 8.10 -10.17
C TYR A 641 -19.08 8.71 -9.15
N THR A 642 -17.75 8.72 -9.38
CA THR A 642 -16.81 9.43 -8.48
C THR A 642 -15.85 10.41 -9.20
N ASP A 643 -15.61 11.54 -8.53
CA ASP A 643 -14.57 12.53 -8.88
C ASP A 643 -13.19 12.21 -8.26
N GLY A 644 -13.10 11.25 -7.34
CA GLY A 644 -11.86 10.84 -6.68
C GLY A 644 -10.94 9.95 -7.51
N MET A 645 -11.49 9.28 -8.55
CA MET A 645 -10.71 8.51 -9.51
C MET A 645 -9.70 9.38 -10.27
N SER A 646 -8.48 8.89 -10.48
CA SER A 646 -7.48 9.67 -11.22
C SER A 646 -7.93 10.03 -12.64
N LYS A 647 -7.74 11.29 -13.04
CA LYS A 647 -8.19 11.83 -14.34
C LYS A 647 -7.61 11.09 -15.56
N SER A 648 -6.50 10.37 -15.38
CA SER A 648 -5.90 9.53 -16.42
C SER A 648 -6.64 8.20 -16.57
N LEU A 649 -7.00 7.53 -15.47
CA LEU A 649 -7.82 6.33 -15.50
C LEU A 649 -9.23 6.66 -15.99
N ARG A 650 -9.88 7.66 -15.39
CA ARG A 650 -11.25 8.06 -15.73
C ARG A 650 -11.42 8.36 -17.22
N LYS A 651 -10.42 9.01 -17.83
CA LYS A 651 -10.39 9.21 -19.28
C LYS A 651 -10.17 7.89 -20.05
N ALA A 652 -9.28 7.01 -19.61
CA ALA A 652 -9.06 5.72 -20.26
C ALA A 652 -10.31 4.83 -20.23
N VAL A 653 -11.03 4.79 -19.12
CA VAL A 653 -12.31 4.07 -19.01
C VAL A 653 -13.34 4.65 -19.99
N PHE A 654 -13.54 5.96 -20.02
CA PHE A 654 -14.47 6.59 -20.97
C PHE A 654 -14.05 6.41 -22.44
N ASP A 655 -12.74 6.47 -22.75
CA ASP A 655 -12.22 6.19 -24.10
C ASP A 655 -12.48 4.73 -24.53
N LEU A 656 -12.47 3.78 -23.58
CA LEU A 656 -12.80 2.37 -23.82
C LEU A 656 -14.30 2.19 -24.07
N GLU A 657 -15.14 2.68 -23.17
CA GLU A 657 -16.61 2.64 -23.26
C GLU A 657 -17.15 3.28 -24.55
N ASP A 658 -16.63 4.45 -24.94
CA ASP A 658 -16.96 5.13 -26.21
C ASP A 658 -16.52 4.30 -27.44
N SER A 659 -15.51 3.43 -27.30
CA SER A 659 -15.04 2.54 -28.36
C SER A 659 -15.89 1.26 -28.50
N LEU A 660 -16.42 0.76 -27.38
CA LEU A 660 -17.31 -0.41 -27.31
C LEU A 660 -18.71 -0.08 -27.84
N THR A 661 -19.27 1.05 -27.41
CA THR A 661 -20.57 1.57 -27.90
C THR A 661 -20.51 2.09 -29.35
N SER A 662 -19.31 2.19 -29.94
CA SER A 662 -19.13 2.71 -31.29
C SER A 662 -19.67 1.77 -32.37
N LYS A 663 -20.52 2.31 -33.26
CA LYS A 663 -21.02 1.62 -34.48
C LYS A 663 -19.92 1.14 -35.47
N LYS A 664 -18.65 1.39 -35.16
CA LYS A 664 -17.47 0.91 -35.91
C LYS A 664 -16.87 -0.39 -35.34
N GLY A 665 -17.28 -0.85 -34.16
CA GLY A 665 -16.88 -2.14 -33.57
C GLY A 665 -15.36 -2.28 -33.39
N LYS A 666 -14.66 -1.23 -32.95
CA LYS A 666 -13.21 -1.24 -32.76
C LYS A 666 -12.83 -0.71 -31.38
N VAL A 667 -12.55 -1.65 -30.48
CA VAL A 667 -11.98 -1.42 -29.15
C VAL A 667 -10.73 -0.54 -29.24
N ASP A 668 -10.65 0.52 -28.44
CA ASP A 668 -9.39 1.24 -28.24
C ASP A 668 -8.47 0.42 -27.35
N LYS A 669 -7.50 -0.24 -27.99
CA LYS A 669 -6.50 -1.07 -27.32
C LYS A 669 -5.65 -0.30 -26.32
N LYS A 670 -5.40 1.00 -26.51
CA LYS A 670 -4.62 1.84 -25.58
C LYS A 670 -5.44 2.29 -24.38
N ALA A 671 -6.76 2.37 -24.54
CA ALA A 671 -7.68 2.56 -23.43
C ALA A 671 -7.72 1.29 -22.56
N LEU A 672 -7.92 0.11 -23.17
CA LEU A 672 -7.91 -1.19 -22.50
C LEU A 672 -6.56 -1.49 -21.81
N GLU A 673 -5.44 -1.23 -22.48
CA GLU A 673 -4.08 -1.36 -21.94
C GLU A 673 -3.89 -0.55 -20.66
N LYS A 674 -4.35 0.71 -20.62
CA LYS A 674 -4.31 1.54 -19.40
C LYS A 674 -5.22 1.06 -18.28
N VAL A 675 -6.38 0.49 -18.62
CA VAL A 675 -7.30 -0.11 -17.63
C VAL A 675 -6.66 -1.36 -17.02
N LEU A 676 -6.00 -2.18 -17.84
CA LEU A 676 -5.22 -3.33 -17.39
C LEU A 676 -4.00 -2.92 -16.53
N ASP A 677 -3.22 -1.92 -16.95
CA ASP A 677 -2.11 -1.34 -16.17
C ASP A 677 -2.59 -0.81 -14.81
N TRP A 678 -3.80 -0.25 -14.76
CA TRP A 678 -4.39 0.17 -13.49
C TRP A 678 -4.73 -1.02 -12.61
N TRP A 679 -5.34 -2.09 -13.14
CA TRP A 679 -5.56 -3.30 -12.34
C TRP A 679 -4.25 -3.86 -11.77
N VAL A 680 -3.21 -3.97 -12.60
CA VAL A 680 -1.91 -4.56 -12.21
C VAL A 680 -1.11 -3.69 -11.25
N GLU A 681 -1.05 -2.37 -11.43
CA GLU A 681 -0.24 -1.47 -10.59
C GLU A 681 -0.97 -0.22 -10.06
N GLY A 682 -1.95 0.32 -10.78
CA GLY A 682 -2.64 1.57 -10.44
C GLY A 682 -3.53 1.46 -9.20
N SER A 683 -4.20 0.33 -9.02
CA SER A 683 -5.06 -0.01 -7.88
C SER A 683 -4.34 0.15 -6.54
N VAL A 684 -3.07 -0.29 -6.48
CA VAL A 684 -2.20 -0.14 -5.30
C VAL A 684 -1.72 1.32 -5.14
N LYS A 685 -1.40 2.01 -6.24
CA LYS A 685 -0.96 3.42 -6.24
C LYS A 685 -2.06 4.39 -5.78
N GLU A 686 -3.32 4.09 -6.12
CA GLU A 686 -4.51 4.84 -5.68
C GLU A 686 -5.08 4.32 -4.34
N ARG A 687 -4.45 3.30 -3.72
CA ARG A 687 -4.85 2.66 -2.44
C ARG A 687 -6.24 2.03 -2.46
N VAL A 688 -6.71 1.58 -3.62
CA VAL A 688 -8.00 0.90 -3.79
C VAL A 688 -7.91 -0.58 -3.47
N LEU A 689 -6.76 -1.23 -3.71
CA LEU A 689 -6.53 -2.64 -3.41
C LEU A 689 -5.15 -2.86 -2.77
N PRO A 690 -5.00 -3.90 -1.92
CA PRO A 690 -3.70 -4.31 -1.39
C PRO A 690 -2.74 -4.79 -2.50
N PRO A 691 -1.42 -4.77 -2.27
CA PRO A 691 -0.41 -5.20 -3.24
C PRO A 691 -0.68 -6.60 -3.80
N GLY A 692 -0.66 -6.73 -5.12
CA GLY A 692 -0.83 -7.99 -5.83
C GLY A 692 -2.28 -8.39 -6.12
N LEU A 693 -3.27 -8.00 -5.30
CA LEU A 693 -4.67 -8.42 -5.49
C LEU A 693 -5.25 -7.96 -6.85
N GLY A 694 -5.01 -6.70 -7.21
CA GLY A 694 -5.46 -6.16 -8.51
C GLY A 694 -4.88 -6.93 -9.70
N LYS A 695 -3.61 -7.36 -9.64
CA LYS A 695 -3.01 -8.26 -10.65
C LYS A 695 -3.68 -9.64 -10.62
N ALA A 696 -3.91 -10.21 -9.44
CA ALA A 696 -4.52 -11.53 -9.28
C ALA A 696 -5.96 -11.59 -9.81
N MET A 697 -6.70 -10.49 -9.82
CA MET A 697 -8.00 -10.40 -10.47
C MET A 697 -7.91 -10.53 -12.00
N VAL A 698 -6.89 -9.93 -12.64
CA VAL A 698 -6.71 -9.90 -14.11
C VAL A 698 -5.69 -10.90 -14.68
N SER A 699 -5.10 -11.80 -13.88
CA SER A 699 -4.21 -12.87 -14.37
C SER A 699 -4.57 -14.22 -13.76
N THR A 700 -4.19 -15.33 -14.42
CA THR A 700 -4.05 -16.59 -13.68
C THR A 700 -2.92 -16.41 -12.66
N THR A 701 -3.09 -16.90 -11.44
CA THR A 701 -2.02 -16.94 -10.43
C THR A 701 -1.47 -18.37 -10.33
N GLN A 702 -0.22 -18.48 -9.90
CA GLN A 702 0.51 -19.73 -9.70
C GLN A 702 1.21 -19.65 -8.34
N ALA A 703 1.24 -20.74 -7.58
CA ALA A 703 2.05 -20.89 -6.36
C ALA A 703 2.59 -22.33 -6.28
N VAL A 704 3.81 -22.51 -5.76
CA VAL A 704 4.46 -23.84 -5.64
C VAL A 704 4.54 -24.20 -4.17
N ASP A 705 3.53 -24.91 -3.68
CA ASP A 705 3.22 -25.01 -2.26
C ASP A 705 3.80 -26.25 -1.58
N ILE A 706 3.94 -27.36 -2.34
CA ILE A 706 4.41 -28.65 -1.82
C ILE A 706 5.55 -29.17 -2.70
N ILE A 707 6.61 -29.71 -2.08
CA ILE A 707 7.65 -30.50 -2.76
C ILE A 707 8.09 -31.69 -1.90
N ASN A 708 8.16 -32.88 -2.48
CA ASN A 708 8.53 -34.13 -1.82
C ASN A 708 9.62 -34.87 -2.61
N GLY A 709 10.71 -35.26 -1.96
CA GLY A 709 11.74 -36.08 -2.60
C GLY A 709 12.93 -36.41 -1.70
N GLY A 710 13.42 -37.65 -1.82
CA GLY A 710 14.57 -38.16 -1.06
C GLY A 710 14.17 -38.78 0.28
N VAL A 711 14.92 -39.81 0.69
CA VAL A 711 14.69 -40.54 1.95
C VAL A 711 15.89 -40.40 2.92
N LYS A 712 17.11 -40.25 2.38
CA LYS A 712 18.35 -40.08 3.16
C LYS A 712 19.47 -39.52 2.27
N VAL A 713 20.45 -38.85 2.88
CA VAL A 713 21.53 -38.13 2.18
C VAL A 713 22.37 -38.97 1.21
N ASN A 714 22.50 -40.29 1.43
CA ASN A 714 23.34 -41.17 0.60
C ASN A 714 22.58 -41.96 -0.49
N ALA A 715 21.29 -41.70 -0.69
CA ALA A 715 20.49 -42.24 -1.80
C ALA A 715 19.92 -41.11 -2.64
N LEU A 716 20.05 -41.21 -3.96
CA LEU A 716 19.46 -40.28 -4.93
C LEU A 716 18.01 -40.70 -5.19
N PRO A 717 17.02 -39.79 -5.11
CA PRO A 717 15.62 -40.18 -5.25
C PRO A 717 15.26 -40.62 -6.66
N GLU A 718 14.62 -41.78 -6.73
CA GLU A 718 13.98 -42.34 -7.92
C GLU A 718 12.76 -41.50 -8.33
N VAL A 719 11.98 -41.01 -7.37
CA VAL A 719 10.78 -40.18 -7.60
C VAL A 719 10.85 -38.90 -6.77
N VAL A 720 10.45 -37.79 -7.38
CA VAL A 720 10.28 -36.47 -6.74
C VAL A 720 8.97 -35.86 -7.26
N THR A 721 8.15 -35.28 -6.39
CA THR A 721 6.90 -34.58 -6.75
C THR A 721 6.89 -33.15 -6.24
N ALA A 722 6.12 -32.30 -6.91
CA ALA A 722 5.70 -30.99 -6.42
C ALA A 722 4.23 -30.75 -6.77
N VAL A 723 3.51 -29.99 -5.94
CA VAL A 723 2.15 -29.52 -6.24
C VAL A 723 2.18 -28.02 -6.45
N ILE A 724 1.57 -27.58 -7.55
CA ILE A 724 1.51 -26.18 -7.97
C ILE A 724 0.04 -25.76 -8.04
N ASN A 725 -0.39 -24.87 -7.14
CA ASN A 725 -1.74 -24.30 -7.16
C ASN A 725 -1.89 -23.25 -8.27
N HIS A 726 -3.06 -23.22 -8.90
CA HIS A 726 -3.43 -22.15 -9.83
C HIS A 726 -4.86 -21.65 -9.56
N ARG A 727 -5.03 -20.32 -9.53
CA ARG A 727 -6.35 -19.67 -9.64
C ARG A 727 -6.49 -19.08 -11.04
N ILE A 728 -7.35 -19.66 -11.86
CA ILE A 728 -7.47 -19.39 -13.31
C ILE A 728 -8.23 -18.07 -13.54
N SER A 729 -7.75 -17.21 -14.46
CA SER A 729 -8.48 -16.01 -14.87
C SER A 729 -9.83 -16.35 -15.52
N LEU A 730 -10.86 -15.51 -15.31
CA LEU A 730 -12.17 -15.64 -15.99
C LEU A 730 -12.05 -15.57 -17.53
N ALA A 731 -10.96 -14.98 -18.03
CA ALA A 731 -10.65 -14.91 -19.46
C ALA A 731 -9.82 -16.11 -19.97
N SER A 732 -9.83 -17.25 -19.25
CA SER A 732 -9.18 -18.50 -19.67
C SER A 732 -9.89 -19.73 -19.07
N SER A 733 -9.26 -20.90 -19.15
CA SER A 733 -9.86 -22.21 -18.86
C SER A 733 -8.83 -23.22 -18.33
N VAL A 734 -9.30 -24.33 -17.75
CA VAL A 734 -8.46 -25.46 -17.34
C VAL A 734 -7.66 -26.00 -18.54
N GLU A 735 -8.31 -26.16 -19.70
CA GLU A 735 -7.69 -26.72 -20.91
C GLU A 735 -6.56 -25.82 -21.47
N GLU A 736 -6.73 -24.49 -21.42
CA GLU A 736 -5.69 -23.55 -21.82
C GLU A 736 -4.52 -23.51 -20.83
N LEU A 737 -4.79 -23.57 -19.52
CA LEU A 737 -3.76 -23.66 -18.49
C LEU A 737 -2.91 -24.94 -18.68
N GLN A 738 -3.55 -26.09 -18.89
CA GLN A 738 -2.88 -27.36 -19.17
C GLN A 738 -1.97 -27.27 -20.40
N LYS A 739 -2.44 -26.62 -21.49
CA LYS A 739 -1.64 -26.35 -22.69
C LYS A 739 -0.47 -25.39 -22.42
N GLN A 740 -0.68 -24.32 -21.63
CA GLN A 740 0.38 -23.39 -21.29
C GLN A 740 1.49 -24.11 -20.50
N ILE A 741 1.15 -24.86 -19.45
CA ILE A 741 2.10 -25.64 -18.65
C ILE A 741 2.88 -26.63 -19.53
N ALA A 742 2.21 -27.38 -20.41
CA ALA A 742 2.86 -28.30 -21.35
C ALA A 742 3.89 -27.59 -22.25
N SER A 743 3.56 -26.40 -22.77
CA SER A 743 4.44 -25.63 -23.65
C SER A 743 5.63 -24.96 -22.94
N VAL A 744 5.51 -24.62 -21.64
CA VAL A 744 6.65 -24.15 -20.82
C VAL A 744 7.59 -25.30 -20.46
N LEU A 745 7.06 -26.50 -20.18
CA LEU A 745 7.86 -27.65 -19.76
C LEU A 745 8.51 -28.42 -20.93
N LYS A 746 7.92 -28.44 -22.13
CA LYS A 746 8.47 -29.13 -23.32
C LYS A 746 9.95 -28.75 -23.62
N PRO A 747 10.34 -27.46 -23.71
CA PRO A 747 11.74 -27.08 -23.97
C PRO A 747 12.74 -27.54 -22.89
N VAL A 748 12.28 -27.70 -21.65
CA VAL A 748 13.13 -28.22 -20.55
C VAL A 748 13.33 -29.73 -20.72
N ALA A 749 12.26 -30.47 -21.01
CA ALA A 749 12.32 -31.91 -21.25
C ALA A 749 13.24 -32.26 -22.44
N GLU A 750 13.16 -31.50 -23.53
CA GLU A 750 14.02 -31.61 -24.71
C GLU A 750 15.50 -31.37 -24.36
N LYS A 751 15.80 -30.23 -23.73
CA LYS A 751 17.16 -29.81 -23.37
C LYS A 751 17.89 -30.85 -22.50
N TYR A 752 17.16 -31.57 -21.65
CA TYR A 752 17.73 -32.56 -20.73
C TYR A 752 17.48 -34.03 -21.14
N ASN A 753 16.93 -34.27 -22.35
CA ASN A 753 16.56 -35.60 -22.85
C ASN A 753 15.73 -36.42 -21.85
N LEU A 754 14.69 -35.79 -21.30
CA LEU A 754 13.63 -36.45 -20.55
C LEU A 754 12.53 -36.93 -21.51
N ALA A 755 11.65 -37.81 -21.03
CA ALA A 755 10.31 -37.97 -21.60
C ALA A 755 9.34 -37.00 -20.90
N LEU A 756 8.24 -36.63 -21.55
CA LEU A 756 7.21 -35.75 -20.98
C LEU A 756 5.82 -36.33 -21.28
N GLU A 757 5.06 -36.63 -20.23
CA GLU A 757 3.62 -36.87 -20.27
C GLU A 757 2.92 -35.69 -19.61
N SER A 758 1.86 -35.19 -20.23
CA SER A 758 1.07 -34.07 -19.73
C SER A 758 -0.42 -34.38 -19.81
N PHE A 759 -1.08 -34.41 -18.65
CA PHE A 759 -2.50 -34.68 -18.46
C PHE A 759 -2.97 -35.94 -19.21
N GLY A 760 -2.22 -37.04 -19.06
CA GLY A 760 -2.48 -38.35 -19.69
C GLY A 760 -2.11 -38.46 -21.17
N THR A 761 -1.45 -37.46 -21.74
CA THR A 761 -0.96 -37.46 -23.13
C THR A 761 0.57 -37.42 -23.16
N ASP A 762 1.22 -38.42 -23.76
CA ASP A 762 2.67 -38.34 -24.05
C ASP A 762 2.92 -37.22 -25.08
N ILE A 763 3.82 -36.29 -24.76
CA ILE A 763 4.13 -35.12 -25.58
C ILE A 763 5.30 -35.44 -26.51
N GLU A 764 5.11 -35.24 -27.82
CA GLU A 764 6.16 -35.45 -28.81
C GLU A 764 7.23 -34.33 -28.71
N LEU A 765 8.47 -34.73 -28.42
CA LEU A 765 9.62 -33.87 -28.17
C LEU A 765 10.58 -33.92 -29.36
N ASP A 766 11.06 -32.76 -29.79
CA ASP A 766 11.97 -32.67 -30.94
C ASP A 766 13.35 -33.22 -30.57
N GLU A 767 13.79 -34.31 -31.24
CA GLU A 767 15.07 -34.95 -30.92
C GLU A 767 16.25 -34.03 -31.21
N CYS A 768 16.92 -33.56 -30.16
CA CYS A 768 18.22 -32.89 -30.29
C CYS A 768 19.21 -33.84 -31.00
N PRO A 769 19.84 -33.45 -32.13
CA PRO A 769 20.75 -34.33 -32.89
C PRO A 769 21.96 -34.86 -32.11
N LEU A 770 22.31 -34.24 -30.98
CA LEU A 770 23.36 -34.70 -30.07
C LEU A 770 22.89 -35.80 -29.09
N MET A 771 21.58 -36.06 -29.01
CA MET A 771 20.94 -36.99 -28.07
C MET A 771 20.09 -38.07 -28.74
N ALA A 772 19.82 -37.95 -30.05
CA ALA A 772 19.11 -38.94 -30.85
C ALA A 772 19.62 -40.38 -30.59
N GLY A 773 18.68 -41.30 -30.34
CA GLY A 773 18.98 -42.71 -30.05
C GLY A 773 19.61 -43.01 -28.68
N LYS A 774 19.78 -42.02 -27.79
CA LYS A 774 20.18 -42.27 -26.38
C LYS A 774 18.95 -42.54 -25.50
N PRO A 775 19.06 -43.41 -24.47
CA PRO A 775 17.99 -43.57 -23.50
C PRO A 775 17.68 -42.24 -22.80
N LYS A 776 16.40 -42.04 -22.46
CA LYS A 776 15.93 -40.88 -21.69
C LYS A 776 16.53 -40.91 -20.29
N LEU A 777 16.86 -39.74 -19.73
CA LEU A 777 17.46 -39.64 -18.38
C LEU A 777 16.42 -39.75 -17.25
N GLY A 778 15.13 -39.64 -17.59
CA GLY A 778 13.99 -39.73 -16.69
C GLY A 778 12.68 -39.45 -17.44
N LYS A 779 11.54 -39.57 -16.75
CA LYS A 779 10.21 -39.16 -17.24
C LYS A 779 9.68 -38.03 -16.37
N VAL A 780 9.16 -36.98 -17.00
CA VAL A 780 8.32 -35.95 -16.37
C VAL A 780 6.87 -36.34 -16.63
N ILE A 781 6.05 -36.31 -15.59
CA ILE A 781 4.62 -36.56 -15.65
C ILE A 781 3.94 -35.35 -15.03
N VAL A 782 3.03 -34.72 -15.76
CA VAL A 782 2.23 -33.58 -15.30
C VAL A 782 0.79 -34.06 -15.24
N SER A 783 0.15 -33.92 -14.08
CA SER A 783 -1.23 -34.39 -13.86
C SER A 783 -2.00 -33.46 -12.94
N GLU A 784 -3.32 -33.54 -13.00
CA GLU A 784 -4.20 -32.91 -12.02
C GLU A 784 -4.01 -33.56 -10.65
N ALA A 785 -3.78 -32.74 -9.62
CA ALA A 785 -3.78 -33.20 -8.24
C ALA A 785 -5.19 -33.15 -7.65
N TYR A 786 -5.50 -34.10 -6.77
CA TYR A 786 -6.69 -34.13 -5.91
C TYR A 786 -8.08 -34.06 -6.60
N ASN A 787 -8.16 -34.29 -7.92
CA ASN A 787 -9.36 -34.04 -8.74
C ASN A 787 -9.88 -32.60 -8.58
N SER A 788 -8.96 -31.64 -8.61
CA SER A 788 -9.18 -30.23 -8.27
C SER A 788 -9.74 -29.37 -9.41
N SER A 789 -9.85 -29.88 -10.64
CA SER A 789 -10.13 -29.06 -11.82
C SER A 789 -11.49 -28.34 -11.77
N LEU A 790 -11.44 -27.01 -11.91
CA LEU A 790 -12.60 -26.13 -11.94
C LEU A 790 -12.38 -25.03 -12.98
N ASN A 791 -13.22 -24.97 -14.01
CA ASN A 791 -13.23 -23.81 -14.90
C ASN A 791 -13.79 -22.57 -14.16
N PRO A 792 -13.42 -21.34 -14.54
CA PRO A 792 -13.96 -20.13 -13.92
C PRO A 792 -15.48 -20.10 -13.91
N ALA A 793 -16.06 -19.49 -12.88
CA ALA A 793 -17.51 -19.51 -12.71
C ALA A 793 -18.21 -18.83 -13.90
N PRO A 794 -19.30 -19.42 -14.43
CA PRO A 794 -20.08 -18.79 -15.48
C PRO A 794 -20.63 -17.44 -15.00
N VAL A 795 -20.30 -16.36 -15.72
CA VAL A 795 -20.68 -15.00 -15.29
C VAL A 795 -22.21 -14.85 -15.24
N SER A 796 -22.70 -14.30 -14.14
CA SER A 796 -24.11 -13.98 -13.90
C SER A 796 -24.51 -12.67 -14.58
N PRO A 797 -25.76 -12.49 -15.03
CA PRO A 797 -26.21 -11.22 -15.61
C PRO A 797 -26.08 -10.04 -14.65
N PHE A 798 -25.47 -8.95 -15.10
CA PHE A 798 -25.14 -7.77 -14.27
C PHE A 798 -25.55 -6.42 -14.88
N THR A 799 -26.37 -6.40 -15.94
CA THR A 799 -26.99 -5.18 -16.49
C THR A 799 -28.43 -5.05 -16.02
N VAL A 800 -29.00 -3.85 -16.09
CA VAL A 800 -30.41 -3.60 -15.72
C VAL A 800 -31.43 -4.31 -16.63
N ASP A 801 -31.02 -4.87 -17.78
CA ASP A 801 -31.90 -5.75 -18.57
C ASP A 801 -32.31 -7.00 -17.77
N SER A 802 -31.41 -7.50 -16.91
CA SER A 802 -31.68 -8.62 -16.01
C SER A 802 -32.64 -8.22 -14.89
N ALA A 803 -33.79 -8.88 -14.81
CA ALA A 803 -34.73 -8.73 -13.70
C ALA A 803 -34.09 -9.06 -12.35
N ALA A 804 -33.19 -10.06 -12.29
CA ALA A 804 -32.52 -10.45 -11.05
C ALA A 804 -31.46 -9.44 -10.60
N TRP A 805 -30.73 -8.83 -11.54
CA TRP A 805 -29.80 -7.73 -11.20
C TRP A 805 -30.56 -6.46 -10.81
N ARG A 806 -31.63 -6.09 -11.53
CA ARG A 806 -32.51 -4.98 -11.13
C ARG A 806 -33.05 -5.17 -9.72
N LEU A 807 -33.51 -6.37 -9.39
CA LEU A 807 -34.08 -6.65 -8.07
C LEU A 807 -33.03 -6.56 -6.97
N LEU A 808 -31.88 -7.22 -7.14
CA LEU A 808 -30.76 -7.13 -6.20
C LEU A 808 -30.32 -5.67 -6.02
N SER A 809 -30.06 -4.97 -7.13
CA SER A 809 -29.59 -3.59 -7.17
C SER A 809 -30.59 -2.62 -6.50
N GLY A 810 -31.87 -2.71 -6.86
CA GLY A 810 -32.92 -1.89 -6.26
C GLY A 810 -33.15 -2.19 -4.78
N THR A 811 -33.01 -3.44 -4.35
CA THR A 811 -33.13 -3.83 -2.94
C THR A 811 -31.95 -3.31 -2.12
N VAL A 812 -30.72 -3.47 -2.58
CA VAL A 812 -29.53 -2.92 -1.90
C VAL A 812 -29.64 -1.40 -1.77
N LYS A 813 -30.05 -0.71 -2.84
CA LYS A 813 -30.22 0.75 -2.84
C LYS A 813 -31.37 1.22 -1.94
N SER A 814 -32.50 0.51 -1.87
CA SER A 814 -33.63 0.91 -1.00
C SER A 814 -33.31 0.71 0.48
N VAL A 815 -32.62 -0.38 0.84
CA VAL A 815 -32.12 -0.62 2.20
C VAL A 815 -31.10 0.47 2.57
N TYR A 816 -30.10 0.75 1.74
CA TYR A 816 -29.10 1.78 2.01
C TYR A 816 -29.71 3.20 2.11
N ALA A 817 -30.70 3.54 1.28
CA ALA A 817 -31.41 4.82 1.36
C ALA A 817 -32.26 4.99 2.63
N THR A 818 -32.66 3.88 3.27
CA THR A 818 -33.51 3.88 4.48
C THR A 818 -32.77 3.57 5.79
N ARG A 819 -31.45 3.32 5.70
CA ARG A 819 -30.56 3.03 6.84
C ARG A 819 -30.70 4.06 7.97
N PRO A 820 -30.52 3.69 9.26
CA PRO A 820 -30.67 4.63 10.39
C PRO A 820 -29.87 5.93 10.21
N ALA A 821 -28.63 5.85 9.70
CA ALA A 821 -27.76 7.00 9.46
C ALA A 821 -28.35 8.05 8.50
N ALA A 822 -29.17 7.65 7.51
CA ALA A 822 -29.81 8.58 6.57
C ALA A 822 -30.77 9.58 7.26
N LYS A 823 -31.19 9.32 8.50
CA LYS A 823 -32.06 10.20 9.30
C LYS A 823 -31.27 11.24 10.12
N LEU A 824 -29.94 11.16 10.15
CA LEU A 824 -29.08 12.03 10.99
C LEU A 824 -28.81 13.41 10.38
N SER A 825 -28.75 13.51 9.04
CA SER A 825 -28.55 14.79 8.34
C SER A 825 -29.09 14.76 6.91
N ALA A 826 -29.30 15.95 6.34
CA ALA A 826 -29.67 16.08 4.92
C ALA A 826 -28.52 15.70 3.97
N GLU A 827 -27.32 15.48 4.49
CA GLU A 827 -26.11 15.10 3.77
C GLU A 827 -25.99 13.57 3.74
N GLU A 828 -26.24 12.89 4.86
CA GLU A 828 -26.38 11.44 4.92
C GLU A 828 -27.57 10.94 4.08
N ALA A 829 -28.69 11.67 4.09
CA ALA A 829 -29.86 11.39 3.25
C ALA A 829 -29.60 11.50 1.73
N LYS A 830 -28.49 12.12 1.31
CA LYS A 830 -28.07 12.24 -0.09
C LYS A 830 -26.97 11.26 -0.49
N LYS A 831 -26.41 10.49 0.45
CA LYS A 831 -25.47 9.41 0.11
C LYS A 831 -26.24 8.26 -0.51
N GLU A 832 -25.88 7.92 -1.74
CA GLU A 832 -26.34 6.72 -2.44
C GLU A 832 -25.25 5.65 -2.46
N VAL A 833 -25.64 4.38 -2.59
CA VAL A 833 -24.72 3.28 -2.90
C VAL A 833 -24.83 2.94 -4.39
N ILE A 834 -23.68 2.75 -5.04
CA ILE A 834 -23.60 2.40 -6.46
C ILE A 834 -23.37 0.89 -6.59
N MET A 835 -24.24 0.22 -7.34
CA MET A 835 -24.14 -1.21 -7.60
C MET A 835 -23.16 -1.44 -8.75
N ALA A 836 -22.04 -2.12 -8.47
CA ALA A 836 -21.00 -2.43 -9.44
C ALA A 836 -20.72 -3.95 -9.43
N PRO A 837 -20.54 -4.59 -10.59
CA PRO A 837 -20.25 -6.02 -10.64
C PRO A 837 -18.78 -6.30 -10.28
N ALA A 838 -18.53 -7.30 -9.44
CA ALA A 838 -17.20 -7.72 -9.03
C ALA A 838 -16.93 -9.20 -9.35
N ILE A 839 -15.75 -9.71 -8.96
CA ILE A 839 -15.41 -11.14 -8.99
C ILE A 839 -14.75 -11.56 -7.68
N SER A 840 -14.91 -12.82 -7.28
CA SER A 840 -14.09 -13.41 -6.22
C SER A 840 -12.80 -14.02 -6.78
N THR A 841 -11.73 -13.97 -5.99
CA THR A 841 -10.49 -14.73 -6.23
C THR A 841 -10.53 -16.14 -5.65
N GLY A 842 -11.41 -16.37 -4.67
CA GLY A 842 -11.76 -17.68 -4.12
C GLY A 842 -12.88 -18.36 -4.91
N ASN A 843 -13.45 -19.42 -4.34
CA ASN A 843 -14.59 -20.14 -4.90
C ASN A 843 -15.52 -20.61 -3.77
N THR A 844 -16.69 -19.97 -3.61
CA THR A 844 -17.69 -20.28 -2.58
C THR A 844 -18.43 -21.58 -2.87
N ASP A 845 -19.35 -22.00 -2.01
CA ASP A 845 -20.20 -23.18 -2.23
C ASP A 845 -21.06 -23.09 -3.52
N THR A 846 -21.25 -21.88 -4.09
CA THR A 846 -21.84 -21.68 -5.44
C THR A 846 -21.30 -22.59 -6.53
N LYS A 847 -20.03 -23.03 -6.46
CA LYS A 847 -19.41 -24.01 -7.38
C LYS A 847 -20.17 -25.34 -7.49
N ARG A 848 -21.10 -25.63 -6.56
CA ARG A 848 -21.98 -26.80 -6.55
C ARG A 848 -23.40 -26.52 -7.07
N TYR A 849 -23.74 -25.26 -7.31
CA TYR A 849 -25.09 -24.78 -7.62
C TYR A 849 -25.25 -24.17 -9.03
N TRP A 850 -24.18 -24.07 -9.85
CA TRP A 850 -24.20 -23.43 -11.18
C TRP A 850 -25.22 -24.00 -12.19
N ASN A 851 -25.79 -25.18 -11.96
CA ASN A 851 -26.86 -25.75 -12.80
C ASN A 851 -28.27 -25.26 -12.41
N LEU A 852 -28.46 -24.69 -11.21
CA LEU A 852 -29.78 -24.35 -10.66
C LEU A 852 -30.32 -23.01 -11.16
N THR A 853 -29.45 -22.07 -11.53
CA THR A 853 -29.83 -20.79 -12.14
C THR A 853 -28.63 -20.12 -12.80
N ARG A 854 -28.88 -19.15 -13.68
CA ARG A 854 -27.87 -18.23 -14.22
C ARG A 854 -27.71 -16.94 -13.41
N ALA A 855 -28.62 -16.65 -12.48
CA ALA A 855 -28.61 -15.45 -11.66
C ALA A 855 -28.00 -15.74 -10.28
N ILE A 856 -26.67 -15.89 -10.22
CA ILE A 856 -25.93 -16.27 -9.00
C ILE A 856 -25.13 -15.07 -8.49
N TYR A 857 -25.42 -14.60 -7.29
CA TYR A 857 -24.82 -13.40 -6.70
C TYR A 857 -24.20 -13.69 -5.34
N ARG A 858 -22.88 -13.56 -5.25
CA ARG A 858 -22.10 -13.68 -4.01
C ARG A 858 -22.00 -12.31 -3.36
N PHE A 859 -22.80 -12.05 -2.34
CA PHE A 859 -22.97 -10.73 -1.77
C PHE A 859 -23.59 -10.80 -0.37
N ALA A 860 -22.78 -10.52 0.65
CA ALA A 860 -23.27 -10.22 1.98
C ALA A 860 -23.56 -8.72 2.09
N TYR A 861 -24.76 -8.31 2.55
CA TYR A 861 -25.05 -6.91 2.87
C TYR A 861 -24.34 -6.51 4.17
N LEU A 862 -23.05 -6.23 4.08
CA LEU A 862 -22.15 -5.85 5.17
C LEU A 862 -21.28 -4.66 4.72
N ASP A 863 -20.89 -3.81 5.66
CA ASP A 863 -19.93 -2.74 5.40
C ASP A 863 -18.50 -3.25 5.65
N ALA A 864 -17.73 -3.44 4.57
CA ALA A 864 -16.35 -3.90 4.62
C ALA A 864 -15.38 -2.86 5.21
N SER A 865 -15.82 -1.64 5.52
CA SER A 865 -15.02 -0.67 6.29
C SER A 865 -15.05 -0.92 7.80
N GLY A 866 -15.90 -1.82 8.30
CA GLY A 866 -15.97 -2.22 9.72
C GLY A 866 -16.40 -3.67 9.99
N GLY A 867 -16.50 -4.54 8.98
CA GLY A 867 -17.12 -5.87 9.11
C GLY A 867 -16.46 -7.03 8.35
N LEU A 868 -15.21 -6.90 7.90
CA LEU A 868 -14.40 -8.00 7.34
C LEU A 868 -13.03 -8.17 8.02
N ASP A 869 -12.77 -7.45 9.11
CA ASP A 869 -11.55 -7.62 9.89
C ASP A 869 -11.57 -8.93 10.69
N GLY A 870 -10.42 -9.58 10.82
CA GLY A 870 -10.25 -10.82 11.59
C GLY A 870 -10.68 -12.13 10.89
N VAL A 871 -11.31 -12.06 9.70
CA VAL A 871 -11.67 -13.22 8.86
C VAL A 871 -10.46 -14.15 8.65
N HIS A 872 -10.66 -15.44 8.93
CA HIS A 872 -9.65 -16.53 8.93
C HIS A 872 -8.43 -16.33 9.87
N THR A 873 -8.35 -15.23 10.61
CA THR A 873 -7.24 -14.91 11.53
C THR A 873 -7.75 -14.76 12.97
N VAL A 874 -6.98 -14.11 13.85
CA VAL A 874 -7.39 -13.79 15.24
C VAL A 874 -8.32 -12.58 15.28
N ASP A 875 -9.12 -12.47 16.34
CA ASP A 875 -9.99 -11.31 16.61
C ASP A 875 -11.00 -11.00 15.49
N GLU A 876 -11.58 -12.05 14.91
CA GLU A 876 -12.80 -11.95 14.10
C GLU A 876 -13.98 -11.43 14.93
N HIS A 877 -14.67 -10.42 14.39
CA HIS A 877 -15.81 -9.78 15.03
C HIS A 877 -16.79 -9.20 14.01
N MET A 878 -18.06 -9.10 14.40
CA MET A 878 -19.15 -8.50 13.62
C MET A 878 -19.80 -7.34 14.37
N GLU A 879 -19.98 -6.19 13.73
CA GLU A 879 -20.73 -5.06 14.31
C GLU A 879 -22.24 -5.37 14.35
N GLY A 880 -22.88 -5.13 15.49
CA GLY A 880 -24.27 -5.44 15.75
C GLY A 880 -25.27 -4.66 14.88
N GLU A 881 -24.99 -3.39 14.54
CA GLU A 881 -25.79 -2.65 13.55
C GLU A 881 -25.61 -3.23 12.14
N ASN A 882 -24.40 -3.59 11.71
CA ASN A 882 -24.17 -4.16 10.38
C ASN A 882 -24.89 -5.51 10.22
N PHE A 883 -24.85 -6.36 11.24
CA PHE A 883 -25.61 -7.62 11.22
C PHE A 883 -27.14 -7.38 11.24
N LEU A 884 -27.63 -6.39 11.98
CA LEU A 884 -29.05 -6.01 11.95
C LEU A 884 -29.49 -5.51 10.56
N GLU A 885 -28.65 -4.70 9.90
CA GLU A 885 -28.88 -4.23 8.54
C GLU A 885 -28.79 -5.36 7.50
N GLN A 886 -27.92 -6.36 7.70
CA GLN A 886 -27.86 -7.59 6.88
C GLN A 886 -29.18 -8.38 6.98
N VAL A 887 -29.72 -8.55 8.19
CA VAL A 887 -31.06 -9.16 8.41
C VAL A 887 -32.16 -8.31 7.77
N ARG A 888 -32.09 -6.98 7.90
CA ARG A 888 -33.05 -6.06 7.24
C ARG A 888 -33.02 -6.22 5.73
N TRP A 889 -31.84 -6.38 5.14
CA TRP A 889 -31.66 -6.63 3.72
C TRP A 889 -32.22 -7.99 3.29
N PHE A 890 -31.93 -9.09 4.00
CA PHE A 890 -32.52 -10.40 3.71
C PHE A 890 -34.06 -10.35 3.75
N MET A 891 -34.66 -9.68 4.73
CA MET A 891 -36.11 -9.48 4.78
C MET A 891 -36.65 -8.67 3.58
N ASN A 892 -35.99 -7.57 3.19
CA ASN A 892 -36.38 -6.80 1.99
C ASN A 892 -36.23 -7.63 0.71
N LEU A 893 -35.15 -8.40 0.57
CA LEU A 893 -34.88 -9.26 -0.58
C LEU A 893 -35.97 -10.33 -0.72
N ILE A 894 -36.31 -11.04 0.36
CA ILE A 894 -37.36 -12.07 0.36
C ILE A 894 -38.70 -11.48 -0.13
N VAL A 895 -39.13 -10.33 0.42
CA VAL A 895 -40.42 -9.72 0.04
C VAL A 895 -40.37 -9.14 -1.38
N ASN A 896 -39.30 -8.45 -1.78
CA ASN A 896 -39.16 -7.94 -3.15
C ASN A 896 -39.17 -9.07 -4.19
N VAL A 897 -38.50 -10.20 -3.90
CA VAL A 897 -38.53 -11.40 -4.77
C VAL A 897 -39.91 -12.04 -4.79
N ASP A 898 -40.67 -12.02 -3.68
CA ASP A 898 -42.06 -12.50 -3.65
C ASP A 898 -43.03 -11.63 -4.44
N GLU A 899 -42.82 -10.31 -4.47
CA GLU A 899 -43.62 -9.36 -5.25
C GLU A 899 -43.30 -9.38 -6.74
N SER A 900 -42.06 -9.73 -7.13
CA SER A 900 -41.63 -9.74 -8.54
C SER A 900 -42.32 -10.81 -9.40
N ARG A 901 -42.83 -10.39 -10.56
CA ARG A 901 -43.42 -11.27 -11.60
C ARG A 901 -42.58 -11.33 -12.89
N GLU A 902 -41.36 -10.78 -12.86
CA GLU A 902 -40.38 -10.83 -13.96
C GLU A 902 -39.30 -11.91 -13.78
N LEU A 903 -39.28 -12.54 -12.59
CA LEU A 903 -38.42 -13.67 -12.20
C LEU A 903 -39.15 -15.01 -12.34
#